data_AF-A0A165FYC6-F1
#
_entry.id   AF-A0A165FYC6-F1
#
_cell.length_a   1.000
_cell.length_b   1.000
_cell.length_c   1.000
_cell.angle_alpha   90.00
_cell.angle_beta   90.00
_cell.angle_gamma   90.00
#
_symmetry.space_group_name_H-M   'P 1'
#
loop_
_entity.id
_entity.type
_entity.pdbx_description
1 polymer ?
#
loop_
_entity_poly.entity_id
_entity_poly.type
_entity_poly.pdbx_seq_one_letter_code
_entity_poly.pdbx_strand_id
1 'polypeptide(L)'
;MEVDRLSFYPLLPSMLELISNAHFVSFDLELSGIQSKQPFRAGATEGSADGKQSIQERYAETKEAAEKYQVLQVGITCIEQDIENSVYIARPFNFHLNPVMEEKLEVERIFSYQSGAVEFLMSHGFRMEAPFTQGVPYLSRNEEGLARKLALERQERAANIADIKIKTDDLDSNQFMDRVRNEIEAWRTSKSPKPDFLNIAPIGHDVQLDSRTGLTNFQKRLVHQIVRADYPELVTISKPQFIQVISFDKDREERIKIARAKRIDAQIARQTGLRWLFEAMVGGDLAGIDPRSTARNQSGDPVFVDLEATRGQLQALRKKLQDRPTVLVGHNLFTDLVNLYKCFFGNLPDRVEDFQKKIHELFPVIIDTKYVATYKTAAINPKSSLEEIDGMLSKEEHPLIETDSDHPKYLIMKPYHEAGYDSFLAAKVLIRLSAKLKAEQLPRDRAGHGSDYDDHQLSSEGEGGVSIRPKENTNIGQIDCIENTPFDAENKPEALSKVAKERKVDKLIERAIPSARKSKPKRAVKTMQPAEETVKSMFSHATRFDSLVDLPVDDDQDVRHDAADLTADSQSTSQRCSHPRSLMPPFEDDFWDNFANKLRVFGTVEERSAKDSSVCWSCRETISRRQNSSASASAVAEPSSIVSQIPPVTQAAAPQPAHALKAGVVLSRPPMITRDLTSFEKAYFFYQKRLNERLALPFTRYFYYKKGTPQDLDWKRKFKERQTPARDIGVYNAYSKEGWHDELLMGASESEPEKQVEALLKDAEVSSVGGDEVADHKAEVAEKPVPRITEADKAGDEKSLNRLFQRTLYLLVKGPEGRWMFPSSGLSKKESLHSAAERILVQSAGINMNTWVVGNIPIGHHNFKFPQPVFNKVKGVEEVGEKTFFMKARIMAGQANLAENQLGLSDFKWLSKEEIEKAVPQRYWSSVRDMLSDR
;
A
#
# COMPACT_ATOMS: atom_id res chain seq x y z
N MET A 1 -2.30 -5.46 -17.45
CA MET A 1 -3.09 -6.56 -16.84
C MET A 1 -3.01 -6.41 -15.33
N GLU A 2 -4.15 -6.44 -14.64
CA GLU A 2 -4.16 -6.57 -13.17
C GLU A 2 -3.90 -8.03 -12.80
N VAL A 3 -3.06 -8.27 -11.79
CA VAL A 3 -2.82 -9.62 -11.26
C VAL A 3 -2.99 -9.62 -9.74
N ASP A 4 -3.85 -10.52 -9.27
CA ASP A 4 -4.25 -10.66 -7.88
C ASP A 4 -3.81 -12.01 -7.30
N ARG A 5 -4.06 -12.22 -6.00
CA ARG A 5 -3.69 -13.45 -5.28
C ARG A 5 -4.35 -14.75 -5.80
N LEU A 6 -5.38 -14.66 -6.65
CA LEU A 6 -6.04 -15.83 -7.25
C LEU A 6 -5.47 -16.13 -8.64
N SER A 7 -5.30 -15.09 -9.46
CA SER A 7 -4.79 -15.16 -10.83
C SER A 7 -3.27 -15.30 -10.92
N PHE A 8 -2.49 -14.89 -9.91
CA PHE A 8 -1.02 -14.92 -9.92
C PHE A 8 -0.42 -16.30 -10.24
N TYR A 9 -0.78 -17.36 -9.51
CA TYR A 9 -0.21 -18.69 -9.74
C TYR A 9 -0.65 -19.34 -11.07
N PRO A 10 -1.92 -19.23 -11.52
CA PRO A 10 -2.33 -19.57 -12.88
C PRO A 10 -1.51 -18.86 -13.97
N LEU A 11 -1.24 -17.56 -13.81
CA LEU A 11 -0.51 -16.76 -14.79
C LEU A 11 1.01 -16.91 -14.71
N LEU A 12 1.55 -17.44 -13.59
CA LEU A 12 2.99 -17.49 -13.33
C LEU A 12 3.83 -18.13 -14.45
N PRO A 13 3.45 -19.28 -15.06
CA PRO A 13 4.21 -19.84 -16.18
C PRO A 13 4.28 -18.89 -17.39
N SER A 14 3.19 -18.21 -17.72
CA SER A 14 3.14 -17.22 -18.82
C SER A 14 3.99 -15.98 -18.49
N MET A 15 3.89 -15.44 -17.27
CA MET A 15 4.72 -14.31 -16.84
C MET A 15 6.22 -14.65 -16.86
N LEU A 16 6.60 -15.87 -16.47
CA LEU A 16 7.99 -16.36 -16.58
C LEU A 16 8.44 -16.51 -18.04
N GLU A 17 7.56 -16.97 -18.93
CA GLU A 17 7.84 -17.08 -20.36
C GLU A 17 8.05 -15.72 -21.02
N LEU A 18 7.20 -14.73 -20.70
CA LEU A 18 7.32 -13.35 -21.15
C LEU A 18 8.60 -12.67 -20.64
N ILE A 19 8.98 -12.85 -19.38
CA ILE A 19 10.29 -12.38 -18.86
C ILE A 19 11.43 -13.06 -19.64
N SER A 20 11.32 -14.36 -19.95
CA SER A 20 12.34 -15.09 -20.70
C SER A 20 12.50 -14.62 -22.16
N ASN A 21 11.44 -14.05 -22.76
CA ASN A 21 11.45 -13.47 -24.11
C ASN A 21 11.81 -11.97 -24.12
N ALA A 22 11.59 -11.26 -23.02
CA ALA A 22 11.75 -9.81 -22.96
C ALA A 22 13.17 -9.35 -23.36
N HIS A 23 13.24 -8.33 -24.21
CA HIS A 23 14.47 -7.61 -24.51
C HIS A 23 14.95 -6.85 -23.26
N PHE A 24 14.03 -6.21 -22.54
CA PHE A 24 14.24 -5.69 -21.18
C PHE A 24 12.93 -5.71 -20.37
N VAL A 25 13.04 -5.56 -19.05
CA VAL A 25 11.90 -5.39 -18.14
C VAL A 25 12.00 -4.03 -17.44
N SER A 26 10.93 -3.25 -17.55
CA SER A 26 10.76 -2.00 -16.81
C SER A 26 9.96 -2.24 -15.53
N PHE A 27 10.29 -1.58 -14.42
CA PHE A 27 9.55 -1.68 -13.16
C PHE A 27 9.39 -0.32 -12.46
N ASP A 28 8.39 -0.24 -11.58
CA ASP A 28 8.08 0.91 -10.73
C ASP A 28 7.36 0.42 -9.44
N LEU A 29 7.32 1.22 -8.37
CA LEU A 29 6.86 0.81 -7.02
C LEU A 29 6.06 1.90 -6.28
N GLU A 30 4.83 1.58 -5.86
CA GLU A 30 4.12 2.43 -4.88
C GLU A 30 4.48 2.04 -3.44
N LEU A 31 4.75 3.03 -2.59
CA LEU A 31 5.30 2.86 -1.25
C LEU A 31 4.38 3.42 -0.15
N SER A 32 4.30 2.75 1.00
CA SER A 32 3.53 3.22 2.17
C SER A 32 4.10 4.48 2.84
N GLY A 33 5.28 4.90 2.42
CA GLY A 33 5.99 6.10 2.88
C GLY A 33 7.35 6.22 2.20
N ILE A 34 7.92 7.41 2.26
CA ILE A 34 9.20 7.79 1.66
C ILE A 34 10.13 8.43 2.70
N GLN A 35 11.32 8.83 2.26
CA GLN A 35 12.30 9.52 3.12
C GLN A 35 11.68 10.81 3.65
N SER A 36 11.58 10.91 4.98
CA SER A 36 11.06 12.12 5.61
C SER A 36 12.08 13.24 5.45
N LYS A 37 11.66 14.37 4.84
CA LYS A 37 12.46 15.59 4.75
C LYS A 37 12.75 16.13 6.15
N GLN A 38 13.83 15.68 6.79
CA GLN A 38 14.25 16.25 8.06
C GLN A 38 14.60 17.73 7.83
N PRO A 39 14.15 18.66 8.71
CA PRO A 39 14.71 20.00 8.70
C PRO A 39 16.22 19.89 8.96
N PHE A 40 17.00 20.68 8.23
CA PHE A 40 18.46 20.70 8.25
C PHE A 40 19.02 20.45 9.65
N ARG A 41 19.73 19.33 9.88
CA ARG A 41 20.19 18.96 11.23
C ARG A 41 21.15 20.02 11.76
N ALA A 42 20.72 20.75 12.78
CA ALA A 42 21.56 21.63 13.57
C ALA A 42 22.59 20.79 14.36
N GLY A 43 23.72 20.51 13.71
CA GLY A 43 24.72 19.54 14.18
C GLY A 43 25.47 18.78 13.08
N ALA A 44 25.18 19.02 11.79
CA ALA A 44 26.09 18.60 10.72
C ALA A 44 27.46 19.29 10.90
N THR A 45 28.54 18.51 10.89
CA THR A 45 29.90 19.00 11.13
C THR A 45 30.40 19.91 10.02
N GLU A 46 31.25 20.89 10.38
CA GLU A 46 31.84 21.85 9.45
C GLU A 46 32.69 21.11 8.39
N GLY A 47 32.15 20.92 7.18
CA GLY A 47 32.81 20.13 6.13
C GLY A 47 32.21 20.24 4.73
N SER A 48 30.88 20.19 4.57
CA SER A 48 30.24 20.31 3.25
C SER A 48 29.98 21.76 2.85
N ALA A 49 30.96 22.39 2.19
CA ALA A 49 30.94 23.80 1.79
C ALA A 49 29.83 24.22 0.78
N ASP A 50 28.95 23.29 0.38
CA ASP A 50 27.99 23.44 -0.72
C ASP A 50 26.55 23.02 -0.34
N GLY A 51 26.30 22.70 0.94
CA GLY A 51 24.96 22.43 1.50
C GLY A 51 24.23 21.17 1.01
N LYS A 52 24.86 20.37 0.14
CA LYS A 52 24.35 19.11 -0.40
C LYS A 52 24.78 17.92 0.47
N GLN A 53 23.96 16.88 0.50
CA GLN A 53 24.27 15.62 1.20
C GLN A 53 25.36 14.82 0.47
N SER A 54 26.00 13.89 1.16
CA SER A 54 26.74 12.79 0.53
C SER A 54 25.80 11.68 0.04
N ILE A 55 26.27 10.86 -0.90
CA ILE A 55 25.53 9.67 -1.36
C ILE A 55 25.30 8.65 -0.24
N GLN A 56 26.23 8.54 0.72
CA GLN A 56 26.12 7.65 1.88
C GLN A 56 25.07 8.12 2.89
N GLU A 57 24.99 9.42 3.20
CA GLU A 57 23.93 9.97 4.08
C GLU A 57 22.56 9.74 3.47
N ARG A 58 22.41 9.98 2.16
CA ARG A 58 21.17 9.69 1.44
C ARG A 58 20.82 8.21 1.44
N TYR A 59 21.79 7.33 1.19
CA TYR A 59 21.56 5.90 1.26
C TYR A 59 21.08 5.48 2.66
N ALA A 60 21.60 6.08 3.74
CA ALA A 60 21.12 5.85 5.09
C ALA A 60 19.68 6.35 5.32
N GLU A 61 19.31 7.54 4.83
CA GLU A 61 17.92 8.03 4.87
C GLU A 61 16.96 7.14 4.07
N THR A 62 17.38 6.67 2.89
CA THR A 62 16.61 5.74 2.04
C THR A 62 16.49 4.35 2.68
N LYS A 63 17.53 3.88 3.36
CA LYS A 63 17.50 2.65 4.17
C LYS A 63 16.53 2.76 5.36
N GLU A 64 16.61 3.82 6.16
CA GLU A 64 15.69 4.05 7.29
C GLU A 64 14.23 4.05 6.83
N ALA A 65 13.96 4.66 5.67
CA ALA A 65 12.63 4.64 5.06
C ALA A 65 12.22 3.22 4.61
N ALA A 66 13.06 2.49 3.88
CA ALA A 66 12.75 1.13 3.39
C ALA A 66 12.66 0.07 4.50
N GLU A 67 13.25 0.30 5.67
CA GLU A 67 13.14 -0.58 6.84
C GLU A 67 11.87 -0.30 7.68
N LYS A 68 11.19 0.83 7.43
CA LYS A 68 10.00 1.30 8.17
C LYS A 68 8.71 1.27 7.35
N TYR A 69 8.82 1.60 6.05
CA TYR A 69 7.74 1.62 5.08
C TYR A 69 7.83 0.38 4.17
N GLN A 70 6.79 0.16 3.38
CA GLN A 70 6.59 -1.09 2.66
C GLN A 70 6.01 -0.83 1.26
N VAL A 71 6.50 -1.57 0.26
CA VAL A 71 5.93 -1.62 -1.09
C VAL A 71 4.49 -2.13 -1.03
N LEU A 72 3.56 -1.40 -1.66
CA LEU A 72 2.12 -1.68 -1.69
C LEU A 72 1.63 -2.13 -3.08
N GLN A 73 2.30 -1.69 -4.13
CA GLN A 73 2.03 -2.08 -5.51
C GLN A 73 3.33 -2.13 -6.30
N VAL A 74 3.41 -3.04 -7.26
CA VAL A 74 4.55 -3.23 -8.15
C VAL A 74 4.05 -3.18 -9.59
N GLY A 75 4.64 -2.30 -10.40
CA GLY A 75 4.50 -2.31 -11.85
C GLY A 75 5.62 -3.11 -12.49
N ILE A 76 5.29 -3.95 -13.46
CA ILE A 76 6.28 -4.70 -14.26
C ILE A 76 5.83 -4.67 -15.72
N THR A 77 6.61 -4.05 -16.59
CA THR A 77 6.37 -4.06 -18.03
C THR A 77 7.46 -4.84 -18.75
N CYS A 78 7.08 -6.00 -19.31
CA CYS A 78 7.95 -6.77 -20.19
C CYS A 78 7.88 -6.17 -21.61
N ILE A 79 9.04 -5.86 -22.20
CA ILE A 79 9.16 -5.41 -23.59
C ILE A 79 9.76 -6.53 -24.43
N GLU A 80 9.05 -6.99 -25.44
CA GLU A 80 9.58 -7.85 -26.50
C GLU A 80 9.94 -6.98 -27.73
N GLN A 81 10.98 -7.36 -28.47
CA GLN A 81 11.44 -6.65 -29.66
C GLN A 81 11.25 -7.52 -30.89
N ASP A 82 10.36 -7.11 -31.79
CA ASP A 82 10.24 -7.66 -33.13
C ASP A 82 11.21 -6.90 -34.06
N ILE A 83 12.29 -7.56 -34.44
CA ILE A 83 13.33 -7.02 -35.33
C ILE A 83 12.84 -6.99 -36.78
N GLU A 84 12.01 -7.94 -37.20
CA GLU A 84 11.55 -8.08 -38.58
C GLU A 84 10.54 -6.99 -38.94
N ASN A 85 9.55 -6.75 -38.07
CA ASN A 85 8.56 -5.68 -38.24
C ASN A 85 9.05 -4.33 -37.70
N SER A 86 10.16 -4.30 -36.94
CA SER A 86 10.70 -3.10 -36.25
C SER A 86 9.73 -2.50 -35.22
N VAL A 87 9.10 -3.36 -34.42
CA VAL A 87 8.07 -3.01 -33.41
C VAL A 87 8.50 -3.51 -32.02
N TYR A 88 8.16 -2.75 -30.97
CA TYR A 88 8.26 -3.21 -29.59
C TYR A 88 6.87 -3.57 -29.05
N ILE A 89 6.72 -4.79 -28.53
CA ILE A 89 5.46 -5.26 -27.94
C ILE A 89 5.55 -5.12 -26.42
N ALA A 90 4.69 -4.28 -25.85
CA ALA A 90 4.64 -3.98 -24.43
C ALA A 90 3.57 -4.81 -23.70
N ARG A 91 4.00 -5.52 -22.65
CA ARG A 91 3.14 -6.32 -21.77
C ARG A 91 3.23 -5.81 -20.33
N PRO A 92 2.45 -4.77 -19.99
CA PRO A 92 2.43 -4.16 -18.66
C PRO A 92 1.53 -4.92 -17.68
N PHE A 93 2.08 -5.23 -16.51
CA PHE A 93 1.43 -5.88 -15.37
C PHE A 93 1.41 -4.96 -14.15
N ASN A 94 0.35 -5.09 -13.35
CA ASN A 94 0.17 -4.35 -12.11
C ASN A 94 -0.19 -5.35 -10.98
N PHE A 95 0.58 -5.33 -9.90
CA PHE A 95 0.42 -6.25 -8.77
C PHE A 95 0.23 -5.45 -7.47
N HIS A 96 -0.92 -5.59 -6.82
CA HIS A 96 -1.01 -5.20 -5.40
C HIS A 96 -0.20 -6.20 -4.56
N LEU A 97 0.56 -5.73 -3.57
CA LEU A 97 1.48 -6.55 -2.77
C LEU A 97 0.99 -6.68 -1.33
N ASN A 98 0.87 -7.92 -0.83
CA ASN A 98 0.29 -8.18 0.49
C ASN A 98 1.40 -8.41 1.54
N PRO A 99 1.56 -7.52 2.54
CA PRO A 99 2.56 -7.66 3.59
C PRO A 99 2.14 -8.65 4.69
N VAL A 100 0.91 -9.18 4.69
CA VAL A 100 0.42 -10.07 5.73
C VAL A 100 1.02 -11.48 5.61
N MET A 101 1.52 -11.99 6.73
CA MET A 101 2.19 -13.29 6.85
C MET A 101 1.23 -14.36 7.37
N GLU A 102 1.35 -15.61 6.88
CA GLU A 102 0.58 -16.73 7.44
C GLU A 102 1.16 -17.13 8.80
N GLU A 103 0.38 -16.95 9.88
CA GLU A 103 0.70 -17.22 11.30
C GLU A 103 1.58 -18.47 11.54
N LYS A 104 1.29 -19.56 10.82
CA LYS A 104 2.00 -20.85 10.91
C LYS A 104 3.50 -20.80 10.55
N LEU A 105 3.97 -19.72 9.93
CA LEU A 105 5.38 -19.52 9.58
C LEU A 105 6.23 -19.05 10.77
N GLU A 106 5.61 -18.60 11.87
CA GLU A 106 6.28 -18.03 13.06
C GLU A 106 7.17 -16.79 12.76
N VAL A 107 7.05 -16.18 11.56
CA VAL A 107 7.75 -14.95 11.16
C VAL A 107 6.82 -13.74 11.28
N GLU A 108 7.20 -12.78 12.11
CA GLU A 108 6.52 -11.50 12.30
C GLU A 108 7.06 -10.42 11.35
N ARG A 109 6.18 -9.55 10.83
CA ARG A 109 6.53 -8.42 9.97
C ARG A 109 5.81 -7.15 10.44
N ILE A 110 6.56 -6.16 10.90
CA ILE A 110 6.06 -4.86 11.35
C ILE A 110 6.34 -3.84 10.25
N PHE A 111 5.35 -3.00 9.92
CA PHE A 111 5.45 -1.95 8.89
C PHE A 111 4.61 -0.73 9.29
N SER A 112 4.94 0.44 8.74
CA SER A 112 4.27 1.71 8.99
C SER A 112 3.67 2.34 7.73
N TYR A 113 2.85 3.37 7.91
CA TYR A 113 2.38 4.28 6.87
C TYR A 113 2.83 5.72 7.17
N GLN A 114 3.09 6.51 6.14
CA GLN A 114 3.30 7.95 6.22
C GLN A 114 2.04 8.67 5.76
N SER A 115 1.50 9.58 6.56
CA SER A 115 0.23 10.28 6.27
C SER A 115 0.21 10.97 4.90
N GLY A 116 1.27 11.70 4.54
CA GLY A 116 1.37 12.37 3.25
C GLY A 116 1.51 11.42 2.05
N ALA A 117 2.06 10.21 2.23
CA ALA A 117 2.09 9.20 1.18
C ALA A 117 0.70 8.56 0.99
N VAL A 118 -0.02 8.31 2.09
CA VAL A 118 -1.42 7.84 2.03
C VAL A 118 -2.34 8.89 1.37
N GLU A 119 -2.18 10.17 1.72
CA GLU A 119 -2.92 11.28 1.09
C GLU A 119 -2.65 11.38 -0.42
N PHE A 120 -1.38 11.23 -0.83
CA PHE A 120 -0.97 11.24 -2.23
C PHE A 120 -1.48 10.02 -3.01
N LEU A 121 -1.38 8.81 -2.45
CA LEU A 121 -1.90 7.59 -3.07
C LEU A 121 -3.42 7.66 -3.24
N MET A 122 -4.14 8.09 -2.19
CA MET A 122 -5.60 8.21 -2.23
C MET A 122 -6.08 9.29 -3.21
N SER A 123 -5.33 10.38 -3.42
CA SER A 123 -5.72 11.41 -4.40
C SER A 123 -5.56 10.96 -5.86
N HIS A 124 -4.70 9.96 -6.13
CA HIS A 124 -4.57 9.30 -7.44
C HIS A 124 -5.45 8.04 -7.58
N GLY A 125 -6.35 7.79 -6.62
CA GLY A 125 -7.34 6.70 -6.68
C GLY A 125 -6.83 5.34 -6.17
N PHE A 126 -5.68 5.29 -5.50
CA PHE A 126 -5.16 4.05 -4.93
C PHE A 126 -6.09 3.48 -3.85
N ARG A 127 -6.45 2.21 -4.01
CA ARG A 127 -7.26 1.45 -3.06
C ARG A 127 -6.40 0.90 -1.91
N MET A 128 -6.37 1.60 -0.78
CA MET A 128 -5.57 1.24 0.40
C MET A 128 -5.91 -0.16 0.97
N GLU A 129 -7.11 -0.68 0.69
CA GLU A 129 -7.57 -2.02 1.07
C GLU A 129 -7.17 -3.14 0.07
N ALA A 130 -6.78 -2.79 -1.16
CA ALA A 130 -6.45 -3.77 -2.20
C ALA A 130 -5.17 -4.59 -1.89
N PRO A 131 -4.07 -4.02 -1.37
CA PRO A 131 -2.92 -4.77 -0.85
C PRO A 131 -3.30 -5.92 0.09
N PHE A 132 -4.27 -5.69 0.97
CA PHE A 132 -4.67 -6.66 2.01
C PHE A 132 -5.70 -7.70 1.52
N THR A 133 -6.62 -7.29 0.64
CA THR A 133 -7.76 -8.12 0.20
C THR A 133 -7.48 -8.94 -1.06
N GLN A 134 -6.80 -8.31 -2.03
CA GLN A 134 -6.53 -8.83 -3.37
C GLN A 134 -5.03 -9.07 -3.61
N GLY A 135 -4.15 -8.41 -2.87
CA GLY A 135 -2.71 -8.41 -3.12
C GLY A 135 -2.04 -9.79 -3.03
N VAL A 136 -1.07 -10.00 -3.91
CA VAL A 136 -0.23 -11.20 -4.00
C VAL A 136 0.69 -11.26 -2.76
N PRO A 137 0.83 -12.42 -2.09
CA PRO A 137 1.76 -12.54 -0.97
C PRO A 137 3.22 -12.42 -1.42
N TYR A 138 4.12 -12.14 -0.48
CA TYR A 138 5.55 -12.30 -0.68
C TYR A 138 6.29 -12.67 0.60
N LEU A 139 7.46 -13.26 0.38
CA LEU A 139 8.45 -13.62 1.38
C LEU A 139 9.82 -13.26 0.81
N SER A 140 10.70 -12.61 1.55
CA SER A 140 12.09 -12.37 1.13
C SER A 140 12.98 -13.60 1.30
N ARG A 141 14.16 -13.65 0.67
CA ARG A 141 15.15 -14.73 0.90
C ARG A 141 15.52 -14.84 2.39
N ASN A 142 15.67 -13.71 3.09
CA ASN A 142 15.93 -13.68 4.55
C ASN A 142 14.77 -14.26 5.36
N GLU A 143 13.52 -13.87 5.09
CA GLU A 143 12.34 -14.38 5.80
C GLU A 143 12.07 -15.86 5.48
N GLU A 144 12.38 -16.33 4.27
CA GLU A 144 12.39 -17.76 3.93
C GLU A 144 13.41 -18.52 4.79
N GLY A 145 14.66 -18.04 4.86
CA GLY A 145 15.69 -18.66 5.69
C GLY A 145 15.27 -18.74 7.17
N LEU A 146 14.65 -17.68 7.68
CA LEU A 146 14.10 -17.64 9.04
C LEU A 146 12.93 -18.62 9.22
N ALA A 147 11.96 -18.65 8.31
CA ALA A 147 10.83 -19.59 8.38
C ALA A 147 11.30 -21.06 8.32
N ARG A 148 12.29 -21.37 7.48
CA ARG A 148 12.92 -22.70 7.42
C ARG A 148 13.61 -23.06 8.74
N LYS A 149 14.34 -22.12 9.36
CA LYS A 149 15.00 -22.30 10.66
C LYS A 149 13.99 -22.51 11.79
N LEU A 150 12.97 -21.66 11.91
CA LEU A 150 11.92 -21.78 12.93
C LEU A 150 11.13 -23.09 12.78
N ALA A 151 10.86 -23.53 11.55
CA ALA A 151 10.20 -24.80 11.28
C ALA A 151 11.07 -26.03 11.61
N LEU A 152 12.40 -25.92 11.55
CA LEU A 152 13.33 -26.95 12.05
C LEU A 152 13.37 -26.95 13.58
N GLU A 153 13.58 -25.79 14.20
CA GLU A 153 13.55 -25.61 15.67
C GLU A 153 12.21 -26.07 16.28
N ARG A 154 11.09 -25.92 15.57
CA ARG A 154 9.79 -26.45 15.97
C ARG A 154 9.75 -27.98 15.95
N GLN A 155 10.40 -28.63 14.99
CA GLN A 155 10.52 -30.08 14.94
C GLN A 155 11.44 -30.61 16.05
N GLU A 156 12.54 -29.92 16.34
CA GLU A 156 13.44 -30.25 17.44
C GLU A 156 12.77 -30.05 18.81
N ARG A 157 12.09 -28.91 19.02
CA ARG A 157 11.23 -28.65 20.20
C ARG A 157 10.16 -29.73 20.38
N ALA A 158 9.60 -30.27 19.28
CA ALA A 158 8.58 -31.31 19.32
C ALA A 158 9.15 -32.73 19.57
N ALA A 159 10.39 -33.01 19.15
CA ALA A 159 11.09 -34.25 19.49
C ALA A 159 11.55 -34.25 20.96
N ASN A 160 12.16 -33.14 21.39
CA ASN A 160 12.81 -32.97 22.69
C ASN A 160 11.84 -32.49 23.80
N ILE A 161 10.53 -32.78 23.69
CA ILE A 161 9.57 -32.47 24.74
C ILE A 161 9.94 -33.26 26.00
N ALA A 162 10.38 -32.54 27.04
CA ALA A 162 10.75 -33.11 28.33
C ALA A 162 9.61 -33.92 28.97
N ASP A 163 9.96 -35.00 29.64
CA ASP A 163 9.01 -35.88 30.32
C ASP A 163 8.35 -35.23 31.54
N ILE A 164 7.08 -35.57 31.77
CA ILE A 164 6.35 -35.20 32.98
C ILE A 164 6.94 -36.01 34.14
N LYS A 165 7.53 -35.31 35.10
CA LYS A 165 7.92 -35.87 36.40
C LYS A 165 6.68 -35.92 37.31
N ILE A 166 6.02 -37.08 37.33
CA ILE A 166 4.90 -37.37 38.23
C ILE A 166 5.43 -37.43 39.67
N LYS A 167 4.65 -36.98 40.66
CA LYS A 167 4.96 -37.15 42.09
C LYS A 167 4.48 -38.53 42.56
N THR A 168 5.19 -39.15 43.49
CA THR A 168 4.82 -40.48 44.05
C THR A 168 3.42 -40.53 44.65
N ASP A 169 2.92 -39.40 45.16
CA ASP A 169 1.61 -39.31 45.84
C ASP A 169 0.41 -39.19 44.87
N ASP A 170 0.65 -39.06 43.56
CA ASP A 170 -0.41 -38.91 42.55
C ASP A 170 -1.00 -40.28 42.15
N LEU A 171 -1.88 -40.79 43.01
CA LEU A 171 -2.59 -42.06 42.86
C LEU A 171 -3.36 -42.16 41.53
N ASP A 172 -4.01 -41.08 41.09
CA ASP A 172 -4.85 -41.08 39.88
C ASP A 172 -4.00 -41.17 38.62
N SER A 173 -2.89 -40.41 38.54
CA SER A 173 -1.94 -40.52 37.44
C SER A 173 -1.30 -41.90 37.39
N ASN A 174 -0.88 -42.46 38.53
CA ASN A 174 -0.24 -43.77 38.58
C ASN A 174 -1.21 -44.90 38.14
N GLN A 175 -2.44 -44.91 38.64
CA GLN A 175 -3.48 -45.86 38.19
C GLN A 175 -3.74 -45.77 36.68
N PHE A 176 -3.76 -44.56 36.12
CA PHE A 176 -3.91 -44.37 34.67
C PHE A 176 -2.69 -44.89 33.89
N MET A 177 -1.46 -44.66 34.36
CA MET A 177 -0.24 -45.15 33.73
C MET A 177 -0.20 -46.69 33.70
N ASP A 178 -0.52 -47.34 34.81
CA ASP A 178 -0.46 -48.80 34.92
C ASP A 178 -1.61 -49.48 34.17
N ARG A 179 -2.80 -48.86 34.11
CA ARG A 179 -3.86 -49.27 33.16
C ARG A 179 -3.34 -49.28 31.72
N VAL A 180 -2.64 -48.24 31.29
CA VAL A 180 -2.12 -48.12 29.91
C VAL A 180 -1.07 -49.19 29.61
N ARG A 181 -0.17 -49.50 30.55
CA ARG A 181 0.77 -50.62 30.43
C ARG A 181 0.03 -51.95 30.28
N ASN A 182 -0.93 -52.22 31.17
CA ASN A 182 -1.74 -53.44 31.13
C ASN A 182 -2.52 -53.61 29.81
N GLU A 183 -3.06 -52.52 29.23
CA GLU A 183 -3.71 -52.56 27.91
C GLU A 183 -2.73 -52.88 26.77
N ILE A 184 -1.52 -52.30 26.80
CA ILE A 184 -0.45 -52.58 25.82
C ILE A 184 0.04 -54.03 25.96
N GLU A 185 0.22 -54.53 27.17
CA GLU A 185 0.69 -55.90 27.45
C GLU A 185 -0.36 -56.95 27.15
N ALA A 186 -1.64 -56.68 27.40
CA ALA A 186 -2.74 -57.56 26.98
C ALA A 186 -2.80 -57.67 25.45
N TRP A 187 -2.67 -56.55 24.72
CA TRP A 187 -2.59 -56.55 23.25
C TRP A 187 -1.34 -57.27 22.74
N ARG A 188 -0.19 -57.16 23.40
CA ARG A 188 1.04 -57.93 23.10
C ARG A 188 0.87 -59.43 23.34
N THR A 189 0.23 -59.83 24.43
CA THR A 189 0.18 -61.24 24.88
C THR A 189 -1.00 -62.02 24.30
N SER A 190 -2.01 -61.34 23.74
CA SER A 190 -3.15 -61.99 23.07
C SER A 190 -2.73 -62.95 21.95
N LYS A 191 -3.48 -64.05 21.81
CA LYS A 191 -3.24 -65.16 20.84
C LYS A 191 -4.29 -65.24 19.74
N SER A 192 -5.31 -64.37 19.74
CA SER A 192 -6.29 -64.24 18.65
C SER A 192 -5.69 -63.45 17.46
N PRO A 193 -6.28 -63.50 16.25
CA PRO A 193 -5.95 -62.52 15.21
C PRO A 193 -6.10 -61.10 15.75
N LYS A 194 -5.03 -60.30 15.66
CA LYS A 194 -4.95 -58.97 16.26
C LYS A 194 -5.30 -57.90 15.22
N PRO A 195 -5.94 -56.78 15.62
CA PRO A 195 -5.83 -55.54 14.86
C PRO A 195 -4.38 -55.01 14.96
N ASP A 196 -3.88 -54.42 13.88
CA ASP A 196 -2.54 -53.79 13.80
C ASP A 196 -2.37 -52.54 14.69
N PHE A 197 -3.38 -52.23 15.49
CA PHE A 197 -3.44 -51.05 16.36
C PHE A 197 -4.19 -51.33 17.67
N LEU A 198 -3.85 -50.57 18.70
CA LEU A 198 -4.55 -50.51 19.99
C LEU A 198 -5.08 -49.08 20.22
N ASN A 199 -6.33 -48.92 20.63
CA ASN A 199 -6.94 -47.62 20.91
C ASN A 199 -7.09 -47.40 22.43
N ILE A 200 -6.26 -46.53 23.00
CA ILE A 200 -6.32 -46.14 24.42
C ILE A 200 -7.34 -45.00 24.57
N ALA A 201 -8.41 -45.26 25.33
CA ALA A 201 -9.57 -44.38 25.49
C ALA A 201 -9.92 -44.12 26.99
N PRO A 202 -10.83 -43.20 27.32
CA PRO A 202 -11.39 -43.06 28.67
C PRO A 202 -12.05 -44.35 29.18
N ILE A 203 -12.20 -44.49 30.49
CA ILE A 203 -12.84 -45.67 31.12
C ILE A 203 -14.34 -45.70 30.76
N GLY A 204 -14.86 -46.90 30.46
CA GLY A 204 -16.30 -47.17 30.33
C GLY A 204 -16.88 -47.06 28.92
N HIS A 205 -16.06 -47.03 27.87
CA HIS A 205 -16.55 -46.85 26.49
C HIS A 205 -16.78 -48.17 25.74
N ASP A 206 -17.83 -48.90 26.14
CA ASP A 206 -18.33 -50.06 25.40
C ASP A 206 -19.68 -49.72 24.72
N VAL A 207 -19.72 -49.93 23.41
CA VAL A 207 -20.84 -49.83 22.44
C VAL A 207 -22.16 -49.16 22.92
N GLN A 208 -22.24 -47.82 22.94
CA GLN A 208 -23.30 -46.96 22.33
C GLN A 208 -23.18 -45.44 22.68
N LEU A 209 -23.98 -44.64 21.98
CA LEU A 209 -24.21 -43.16 21.96
C LEU A 209 -23.60 -42.20 23.02
N ASP A 210 -23.39 -40.95 22.57
CA ASP A 210 -23.22 -39.70 23.35
C ASP A 210 -22.02 -39.55 24.30
N SER A 211 -20.81 -39.43 23.72
CA SER A 211 -19.59 -39.05 24.44
C SER A 211 -18.80 -37.89 23.79
N ARG A 212 -18.95 -36.68 24.33
CA ARG A 212 -18.13 -35.50 23.99
C ARG A 212 -16.81 -35.41 24.79
N THR A 213 -16.55 -36.38 25.64
CA THR A 213 -15.42 -36.44 26.59
C THR A 213 -14.31 -37.38 26.10
N GLY A 214 -13.29 -36.83 25.44
CA GLY A 214 -12.06 -37.55 25.10
C GLY A 214 -11.03 -37.56 26.23
N LEU A 215 -9.90 -38.26 26.03
CA LEU A 215 -8.73 -38.16 26.92
C LEU A 215 -8.27 -36.69 27.06
N THR A 216 -7.92 -36.28 28.29
CA THR A 216 -7.37 -34.94 28.55
C THR A 216 -5.98 -34.77 27.90
N ASN A 217 -5.57 -33.54 27.62
CA ASN A 217 -4.24 -33.28 27.06
C ASN A 217 -3.09 -33.77 27.96
N PHE A 218 -3.30 -33.81 29.28
CA PHE A 218 -2.36 -34.39 30.25
C PHE A 218 -2.26 -35.92 30.09
N GLN A 219 -3.39 -36.64 30.16
CA GLN A 219 -3.44 -38.09 29.92
C GLN A 219 -2.89 -38.47 28.54
N LYS A 220 -3.17 -37.68 27.50
CA LYS A 220 -2.60 -37.88 26.17
C LYS A 220 -1.08 -37.78 26.17
N ARG A 221 -0.51 -36.77 26.83
CA ARG A 221 0.95 -36.62 26.97
C ARG A 221 1.56 -37.76 27.78
N LEU A 222 0.89 -38.25 28.83
CA LEU A 222 1.33 -39.45 29.57
C LEU A 222 1.37 -40.69 28.68
N VAL A 223 0.35 -40.97 27.87
CA VAL A 223 0.37 -42.11 26.93
C VAL A 223 1.50 -41.99 25.90
N HIS A 224 1.72 -40.79 25.34
CA HIS A 224 2.84 -40.53 24.44
C HIS A 224 4.21 -40.76 25.14
N GLN A 225 4.33 -40.42 26.42
CA GLN A 225 5.51 -40.62 27.25
C GLN A 225 5.75 -42.11 27.60
N ILE A 226 4.74 -42.85 28.04
CA ILE A 226 4.83 -44.30 28.32
C ILE A 226 5.35 -45.04 27.10
N VAL A 227 4.72 -44.84 25.93
CA VAL A 227 5.12 -45.59 24.73
C VAL A 227 6.53 -45.19 24.26
N ARG A 228 6.92 -43.92 24.40
CA ARG A 228 8.28 -43.45 24.07
C ARG A 228 9.37 -44.02 25.00
N ALA A 229 9.06 -44.29 26.26
CA ALA A 229 10.02 -44.74 27.27
C ALA A 229 10.04 -46.27 27.44
N ASP A 230 8.87 -46.88 27.58
CA ASP A 230 8.71 -48.29 27.98
C ASP A 230 8.61 -49.23 26.76
N TYR A 231 8.29 -48.73 25.55
CA TYR A 231 8.02 -49.55 24.36
C TYR A 231 8.57 -48.94 23.03
N PRO A 232 9.90 -48.83 22.85
CA PRO A 232 10.52 -48.13 21.71
C PRO A 232 10.18 -48.69 20.32
N GLU A 233 9.69 -49.93 20.22
CA GLU A 233 9.21 -50.57 19.00
C GLU A 233 7.74 -50.26 18.65
N LEU A 234 7.10 -49.34 19.38
CA LEU A 234 5.72 -48.86 19.14
C LEU A 234 5.69 -47.34 18.90
N VAL A 235 4.68 -46.87 18.15
CA VAL A 235 4.44 -45.45 17.85
C VAL A 235 3.02 -45.05 18.22
N THR A 236 2.86 -43.84 18.77
CA THR A 236 1.57 -43.27 19.19
C THR A 236 1.05 -42.21 18.21
N ILE A 237 -0.16 -42.42 17.71
CA ILE A 237 -0.90 -41.49 16.86
C ILE A 237 -2.01 -40.84 17.68
N SER A 238 -1.92 -39.53 17.91
CA SER A 238 -2.97 -38.78 18.61
C SER A 238 -4.23 -38.65 17.75
N LYS A 239 -5.41 -38.85 18.35
CA LYS A 239 -6.73 -38.62 17.75
C LYS A 239 -7.54 -37.65 18.63
N PRO A 240 -8.70 -37.13 18.18
CA PRO A 240 -9.50 -36.19 18.98
C PRO A 240 -9.95 -36.77 20.32
N GLN A 241 -10.46 -38.01 20.35
CA GLN A 241 -11.00 -38.64 21.57
C GLN A 241 -10.02 -39.62 22.28
N PHE A 242 -9.17 -40.31 21.52
CA PHE A 242 -8.31 -41.41 21.99
C PHE A 242 -6.87 -41.28 21.47
N ILE A 243 -5.97 -42.19 21.86
CA ILE A 243 -4.66 -42.38 21.20
C ILE A 243 -4.61 -43.77 20.58
N GLN A 244 -4.09 -43.85 19.37
CA GLN A 244 -3.91 -45.10 18.62
C GLN A 244 -2.43 -45.50 18.67
N VAL A 245 -2.11 -46.61 19.31
CA VAL A 245 -0.77 -47.22 19.33
C VAL A 245 -0.66 -48.19 18.14
N ILE A 246 0.49 -48.18 17.46
CA ILE A 246 0.83 -49.07 16.34
C ILE A 246 2.27 -49.57 16.49
N SER A 247 2.68 -50.56 15.69
CA SER A 247 4.09 -50.93 15.53
C SER A 247 4.93 -49.82 14.89
N PHE A 248 6.22 -49.76 15.24
CA PHE A 248 7.20 -48.92 14.58
C PHE A 248 7.56 -49.49 13.19
N ASP A 249 7.25 -48.74 12.14
CA ASP A 249 7.73 -48.96 10.77
C ASP A 249 8.66 -47.78 10.41
N LYS A 250 9.96 -48.08 10.24
CA LYS A 250 11.00 -47.10 9.92
C LYS A 250 10.68 -46.36 8.62
N ASP A 251 10.31 -47.10 7.57
CA ASP A 251 10.03 -46.52 6.26
C ASP A 251 8.76 -45.67 6.33
N ARG A 252 7.78 -46.02 7.16
CA ARG A 252 6.57 -45.21 7.37
C ARG A 252 6.88 -43.90 8.11
N GLU A 253 7.68 -43.93 9.17
CA GLU A 253 8.07 -42.69 9.85
C GLU A 253 9.00 -41.82 8.97
N GLU A 254 9.86 -42.42 8.15
CA GLU A 254 10.65 -41.69 7.15
C GLU A 254 9.77 -41.08 6.05
N ARG A 255 8.80 -41.84 5.50
CA ARG A 255 7.75 -41.32 4.59
C ARG A 255 6.97 -40.16 5.24
N ILE A 256 6.64 -40.25 6.53
CA ILE A 256 5.94 -39.19 7.28
C ILE A 256 6.83 -37.96 7.48
N LYS A 257 8.12 -38.14 7.81
CA LYS A 257 9.09 -37.03 7.95
C LYS A 257 9.26 -36.29 6.62
N ILE A 258 9.45 -37.02 5.52
CA ILE A 258 9.53 -36.46 4.16
C ILE A 258 8.23 -35.74 3.78
N ALA A 259 7.06 -36.32 4.09
CA ALA A 259 5.76 -35.69 3.83
C ALA A 259 5.49 -34.45 4.70
N ARG A 260 6.07 -34.35 5.90
CA ARG A 260 6.02 -33.14 6.74
C ARG A 260 6.92 -32.04 6.18
N ALA A 261 8.16 -32.36 5.84
CA ALA A 261 9.09 -31.41 5.19
C ALA A 261 8.47 -30.82 3.93
N LYS A 262 8.03 -31.66 2.98
CA LYS A 262 7.38 -31.23 1.73
C LYS A 262 6.14 -30.35 1.91
N ARG A 263 5.42 -30.46 3.04
CA ARG A 263 4.30 -29.57 3.37
C ARG A 263 4.76 -28.19 3.83
N ILE A 264 5.84 -28.13 4.61
CA ILE A 264 6.47 -26.87 5.03
C ILE A 264 7.07 -26.17 3.80
N ASP A 265 7.80 -26.90 2.96
CA ASP A 265 8.35 -26.39 1.70
C ASP A 265 7.26 -25.80 0.79
N ALA A 266 6.18 -26.54 0.56
CA ALA A 266 5.05 -26.07 -0.26
C ALA A 266 4.32 -24.87 0.35
N GLN A 267 4.28 -24.75 1.69
CA GLN A 267 3.68 -23.60 2.37
C GLN A 267 4.55 -22.34 2.21
N ILE A 268 5.88 -22.48 2.35
CA ILE A 268 6.86 -21.41 2.13
C ILE A 268 6.87 -20.96 0.67
N ALA A 269 6.84 -21.91 -0.27
CA ALA A 269 6.75 -21.64 -1.70
C ALA A 269 5.47 -20.87 -2.09
N ARG A 270 4.35 -21.17 -1.41
CA ARG A 270 3.07 -20.47 -1.58
C ARG A 270 3.10 -19.04 -1.03
N GLN A 271 3.80 -18.79 0.08
CA GLN A 271 3.98 -17.43 0.63
C GLN A 271 4.98 -16.61 -0.19
N THR A 272 5.93 -17.27 -0.88
CA THR A 272 6.96 -16.61 -1.71
C THR A 272 6.36 -15.71 -2.79
N GLY A 273 5.28 -16.16 -3.46
CA GLY A 273 4.42 -15.32 -4.29
C GLY A 273 5.18 -14.43 -5.28
N LEU A 274 5.02 -13.11 -5.20
CA LEU A 274 5.56 -12.19 -6.21
C LEU A 274 7.10 -12.26 -6.35
N ARG A 275 7.82 -12.69 -5.31
CA ARG A 275 9.28 -12.90 -5.39
C ARG A 275 9.65 -13.86 -6.52
N TRP A 276 8.80 -14.82 -6.91
CA TRP A 276 9.09 -15.73 -8.03
C TRP A 276 9.40 -15.01 -9.35
N LEU A 277 8.84 -13.82 -9.61
CA LEU A 277 9.18 -13.03 -10.79
C LEU A 277 10.55 -12.35 -10.66
N PHE A 278 10.90 -11.84 -9.49
CA PHE A 278 12.21 -11.23 -9.26
C PHE A 278 13.34 -12.28 -9.17
N GLU A 279 13.09 -13.46 -8.61
CA GLU A 279 14.01 -14.60 -8.68
C GLU A 279 14.25 -15.03 -10.14
N ALA A 280 13.22 -14.99 -10.99
CA ALA A 280 13.36 -15.28 -12.42
C ALA A 280 14.23 -14.24 -13.16
N MET A 281 14.06 -12.95 -12.89
CA MET A 281 14.83 -11.88 -13.53
C MET A 281 16.34 -11.95 -13.22
N VAL A 282 16.71 -12.47 -12.04
CA VAL A 282 18.10 -12.58 -11.55
C VAL A 282 18.71 -13.99 -11.75
N GLY A 283 18.06 -14.90 -12.47
CA GLY A 283 18.56 -16.27 -12.68
C GLY A 283 18.54 -17.17 -11.42
N GLY A 284 17.67 -16.87 -10.46
CA GLY A 284 17.53 -17.56 -9.17
C GLY A 284 16.95 -18.98 -9.22
N ASP A 285 16.80 -19.59 -8.05
CA ASP A 285 16.34 -20.98 -7.94
C ASP A 285 14.81 -21.11 -7.99
N LEU A 286 14.26 -21.34 -9.18
CA LEU A 286 12.82 -21.59 -9.37
C LEU A 286 12.35 -23.00 -8.97
N ALA A 287 13.19 -23.85 -8.35
CA ALA A 287 12.82 -25.23 -7.96
C ALA A 287 11.65 -25.31 -6.97
N GLY A 288 11.40 -24.26 -6.18
CA GLY A 288 10.35 -24.26 -5.16
C GLY A 288 8.92 -24.12 -5.71
N ILE A 289 8.73 -23.78 -6.98
CA ILE A 289 7.39 -23.63 -7.58
C ILE A 289 6.72 -25.01 -7.72
N ASP A 290 5.73 -25.31 -6.87
CA ASP A 290 4.90 -26.52 -7.02
C ASP A 290 3.98 -26.36 -8.25
N PRO A 291 4.08 -27.21 -9.30
CA PRO A 291 3.19 -27.14 -10.47
C PRO A 291 1.70 -27.24 -10.13
N ARG A 292 1.35 -27.83 -8.97
CA ARG A 292 -0.04 -27.90 -8.48
C ARG A 292 -0.63 -26.54 -8.08
N SER A 293 0.21 -25.52 -7.85
CA SER A 293 -0.26 -24.15 -7.60
C SER A 293 -0.87 -23.52 -8.86
N THR A 294 -0.34 -23.88 -10.04
CA THR A 294 -0.76 -23.36 -11.35
C THR A 294 -2.02 -24.05 -11.91
N ALA A 295 -2.44 -25.18 -11.32
CA ALA A 295 -3.57 -25.99 -11.77
C ALA A 295 -4.95 -25.40 -11.38
N ARG A 296 -5.14 -24.10 -11.65
CA ARG A 296 -6.37 -23.33 -11.39
C ARG A 296 -6.66 -22.35 -12.54
N ASN A 297 -7.91 -21.92 -12.68
CA ASN A 297 -8.25 -20.76 -13.51
C ASN A 297 -7.94 -19.44 -12.75
N GLN A 298 -8.06 -18.31 -13.44
CA GLN A 298 -7.84 -16.98 -12.84
C GLN A 298 -8.83 -16.67 -11.69
N SER A 299 -10.02 -17.26 -11.71
CA SER A 299 -11.03 -17.17 -10.63
C SER A 299 -10.69 -18.01 -9.38
N GLY A 300 -9.69 -18.89 -9.48
CA GLY A 300 -9.24 -19.78 -8.40
C GLY A 300 -9.85 -21.19 -8.41
N ASP A 301 -10.72 -21.55 -9.36
CA ASP A 301 -11.29 -22.90 -9.49
C ASP A 301 -10.22 -23.91 -9.96
N PRO A 302 -10.25 -25.19 -9.50
CA PRO A 302 -9.33 -26.22 -10.00
C PRO A 302 -9.52 -26.52 -11.49
N VAL A 303 -8.42 -26.62 -12.24
CA VAL A 303 -8.40 -26.95 -13.68
C VAL A 303 -7.57 -28.20 -13.91
N PHE A 304 -7.98 -29.03 -14.88
CA PHE A 304 -7.17 -30.16 -15.34
C PHE A 304 -5.98 -29.65 -16.15
N VAL A 305 -4.79 -29.73 -15.55
CA VAL A 305 -3.51 -29.36 -16.16
C VAL A 305 -2.56 -30.56 -16.07
N ASP A 306 -1.79 -30.80 -17.13
CA ASP A 306 -0.74 -31.81 -17.13
C ASP A 306 0.46 -31.33 -16.28
N LEU A 307 0.54 -31.86 -15.05
CA LEU A 307 1.57 -31.53 -14.08
C LEU A 307 2.99 -31.98 -14.48
N GLU A 308 3.13 -32.86 -15.49
CA GLU A 308 4.42 -33.28 -16.04
C GLU A 308 4.84 -32.32 -17.15
N ALA A 309 3.93 -31.96 -18.07
CA ALA A 309 4.16 -30.92 -19.07
C ALA A 309 4.50 -29.55 -18.43
N THR A 310 3.72 -29.10 -17.43
CA THR A 310 4.01 -27.84 -16.71
C THR A 310 5.34 -27.89 -15.97
N ARG A 311 5.75 -29.05 -15.42
CA ARG A 311 7.08 -29.20 -14.82
C ARG A 311 8.18 -29.08 -15.87
N GLY A 312 7.99 -29.68 -17.05
CA GLY A 312 8.88 -29.54 -18.19
C GLY A 312 9.04 -28.09 -18.65
N GLN A 313 7.93 -27.36 -18.82
CA GLN A 313 7.92 -25.93 -19.17
C GLN A 313 8.67 -25.10 -18.12
N LEU A 314 8.35 -25.25 -16.82
CA LEU A 314 9.04 -24.52 -15.74
C LEU A 314 10.54 -24.84 -15.68
N GLN A 315 10.95 -26.08 -15.94
CA GLN A 315 12.36 -26.47 -15.98
C GLN A 315 13.10 -25.89 -17.20
N ALA A 316 12.45 -25.82 -18.37
CA ALA A 316 12.99 -25.20 -19.57
C ALA A 316 13.11 -23.67 -19.42
N LEU A 317 12.06 -23.02 -18.93
CA LEU A 317 12.04 -21.58 -18.63
C LEU A 317 13.12 -21.22 -17.60
N ARG A 318 13.22 -21.98 -16.51
CA ARG A 318 14.32 -21.83 -15.53
C ARG A 318 15.67 -21.80 -16.22
N LYS A 319 16.01 -22.80 -17.04
CA LYS A 319 17.33 -22.83 -17.69
C LYS A 319 17.56 -21.57 -18.54
N LYS A 320 16.59 -21.20 -19.38
CA LYS A 320 16.64 -20.01 -20.25
C LYS A 320 16.84 -18.70 -19.46
N LEU A 321 16.23 -18.59 -18.28
CA LEU A 321 16.36 -17.44 -17.37
C LEU A 321 17.70 -17.44 -16.60
N GLN A 322 18.31 -18.60 -16.38
CA GLN A 322 19.66 -18.71 -15.80
C GLN A 322 20.75 -18.40 -16.84
N ASP A 323 20.52 -18.73 -18.12
CA ASP A 323 21.45 -18.48 -19.22
C ASP A 323 21.44 -17.00 -19.71
N ARG A 324 20.39 -16.20 -19.39
CA ARG A 324 20.26 -14.79 -19.80
C ARG A 324 19.68 -13.89 -18.68
N PRO A 325 20.50 -13.11 -17.95
CA PRO A 325 20.01 -12.18 -16.93
C PRO A 325 19.19 -11.04 -17.55
N THR A 326 18.21 -10.53 -16.80
CA THR A 326 17.29 -9.50 -17.31
C THR A 326 17.87 -8.09 -17.17
N VAL A 327 17.83 -7.30 -18.25
CA VAL A 327 18.11 -5.86 -18.22
C VAL A 327 16.96 -5.13 -17.52
N LEU A 328 17.27 -4.40 -16.45
CA LEU A 328 16.29 -3.75 -15.58
C LEU A 328 16.19 -2.24 -15.86
N VAL A 329 14.98 -1.75 -16.07
CA VAL A 329 14.68 -0.37 -16.49
C VAL A 329 13.70 0.30 -15.53
N GLY A 330 13.76 1.63 -15.41
CA GLY A 330 12.75 2.43 -14.73
C GLY A 330 13.09 3.92 -14.74
N HIS A 331 12.53 4.68 -13.79
CA HIS A 331 12.74 6.13 -13.69
C HIS A 331 13.09 6.52 -12.26
N ASN A 332 14.20 7.25 -12.03
CA ASN A 332 14.64 7.69 -10.70
C ASN A 332 14.98 6.55 -9.72
N LEU A 333 15.31 5.35 -10.25
CA LEU A 333 15.36 4.04 -9.59
C LEU A 333 16.09 3.87 -8.23
N PHE A 334 16.79 4.88 -7.72
CA PHE A 334 17.60 4.75 -6.50
C PHE A 334 16.77 4.35 -5.27
N THR A 335 15.58 4.95 -5.09
CA THR A 335 14.68 4.59 -3.98
C THR A 335 14.11 3.19 -4.19
N ASP A 336 13.81 2.85 -5.44
CA ASP A 336 13.03 1.68 -5.82
C ASP A 336 13.87 0.41 -5.72
N LEU A 337 15.14 0.48 -6.15
CA LEU A 337 16.11 -0.61 -5.96
C LEU A 337 16.39 -0.92 -4.48
N VAL A 338 16.41 0.10 -3.62
CA VAL A 338 16.61 -0.09 -2.17
C VAL A 338 15.38 -0.76 -1.54
N ASN A 339 14.17 -0.32 -1.91
CA ASN A 339 12.92 -0.95 -1.46
C ASN A 339 12.76 -2.37 -2.03
N LEU A 340 13.06 -2.58 -3.32
CA LEU A 340 13.06 -3.89 -4.00
C LEU A 340 13.98 -4.88 -3.28
N TYR A 341 15.22 -4.47 -2.99
CA TYR A 341 16.17 -5.29 -2.25
C TYR A 341 15.63 -5.65 -0.86
N LYS A 342 15.12 -4.65 -0.12
CA LYS A 342 14.60 -4.81 1.24
C LYS A 342 13.30 -5.61 1.32
N CYS A 343 12.53 -5.67 0.24
CA CYS A 343 11.25 -6.36 0.14
C CYS A 343 11.40 -7.83 -0.29
N PHE A 344 12.25 -8.13 -1.27
CA PHE A 344 12.34 -9.48 -1.88
C PHE A 344 13.65 -10.22 -1.57
N PHE A 345 14.74 -9.52 -1.28
CA PHE A 345 16.04 -10.16 -1.08
C PHE A 345 16.41 -10.24 0.40
N GLY A 346 16.60 -9.11 1.09
CA GLY A 346 16.88 -9.13 2.53
C GLY A 346 17.38 -7.82 3.13
N ASN A 347 18.12 -7.93 4.23
CA ASN A 347 18.57 -6.78 5.00
C ASN A 347 19.60 -5.94 4.22
N LEU A 348 19.38 -4.62 4.20
CA LEU A 348 20.25 -3.65 3.54
C LEU A 348 21.60 -3.55 4.28
N PRO A 349 22.75 -3.52 3.58
CA PRO A 349 24.04 -3.24 4.22
C PRO A 349 24.08 -1.79 4.75
N ASP A 350 25.08 -1.45 5.56
CA ASP A 350 25.21 -0.10 6.13
C ASP A 350 25.92 0.87 5.18
N ARG A 351 26.80 0.36 4.32
CA ARG A 351 27.50 1.13 3.29
C ARG A 351 26.77 1.09 1.95
N VAL A 352 26.79 2.21 1.23
CA VAL A 352 26.27 2.27 -0.13
C VAL A 352 27.09 1.42 -1.09
N GLU A 353 28.42 1.32 -0.94
CA GLU A 353 29.24 0.52 -1.86
C GLU A 353 28.93 -0.99 -1.76
N ASP A 354 28.61 -1.48 -0.55
CA ASP A 354 28.15 -2.85 -0.34
C ASP A 354 26.77 -3.10 -0.97
N PHE A 355 25.91 -2.08 -1.01
CA PHE A 355 24.63 -2.15 -1.70
C PHE A 355 24.80 -2.13 -3.22
N GLN A 356 25.68 -1.25 -3.74
CA GLN A 356 26.03 -1.17 -5.16
C GLN A 356 26.55 -2.52 -5.69
N LYS A 357 27.45 -3.16 -4.94
CA LYS A 357 27.93 -4.52 -5.26
C LYS A 357 26.78 -5.54 -5.29
N LYS A 358 25.98 -5.61 -4.21
CA LYS A 358 24.88 -6.59 -4.08
C LYS A 358 23.78 -6.42 -5.11
N ILE A 359 23.44 -5.18 -5.51
CA ILE A 359 22.41 -4.96 -6.52
C ILE A 359 22.92 -5.31 -7.94
N HIS A 360 24.22 -5.19 -8.22
CA HIS A 360 24.81 -5.68 -9.48
C HIS A 360 25.05 -7.19 -9.52
N GLU A 361 25.29 -7.84 -8.39
CA GLU A 361 25.28 -9.31 -8.27
C GLU A 361 23.89 -9.91 -8.58
N LEU A 362 22.82 -9.09 -8.52
CA LEU A 362 21.45 -9.46 -8.87
C LEU A 362 21.06 -8.99 -10.29
N PHE A 363 21.35 -7.73 -10.62
CA PHE A 363 21.01 -7.08 -11.88
C PHE A 363 22.27 -6.47 -12.53
N PRO A 364 22.94 -7.20 -13.44
CA PRO A 364 24.18 -6.75 -14.07
C PRO A 364 24.05 -5.49 -14.92
N VAL A 365 22.85 -5.22 -15.45
CA VAL A 365 22.53 -4.03 -16.27
C VAL A 365 21.27 -3.36 -15.73
N ILE A 366 21.42 -2.15 -15.22
CA ILE A 366 20.36 -1.29 -14.70
C ILE A 366 20.37 0.04 -15.46
N ILE A 367 19.21 0.51 -15.92
CA ILE A 367 19.09 1.75 -16.70
C ILE A 367 18.03 2.67 -16.09
N ASP A 368 18.46 3.85 -15.65
CA ASP A 368 17.59 4.93 -15.18
C ASP A 368 17.27 5.91 -16.32
N THR A 369 16.04 5.89 -16.81
CA THR A 369 15.56 6.82 -17.84
C THR A 369 15.73 8.29 -17.46
N LYS A 370 15.73 8.62 -16.17
CA LYS A 370 15.97 9.99 -15.69
C LYS A 370 17.42 10.40 -15.82
N TYR A 371 18.36 9.46 -15.68
CA TYR A 371 19.76 9.69 -15.99
C TYR A 371 19.94 9.88 -17.50
N VAL A 372 19.37 9.00 -18.33
CA VAL A 372 19.42 9.14 -19.81
C VAL A 372 18.84 10.48 -20.28
N ALA A 373 17.71 10.92 -19.71
CA ALA A 373 17.03 12.16 -20.09
C ALA A 373 17.70 13.45 -19.57
N THR A 374 18.68 13.35 -18.66
CA THR A 374 19.40 14.52 -18.11
C THR A 374 20.89 14.55 -18.47
N TYR A 375 21.40 13.49 -19.08
CA TYR A 375 22.77 13.40 -19.61
C TYR A 375 23.10 14.58 -20.54
N LYS A 376 24.29 15.18 -20.36
CA LYS A 376 24.81 16.37 -21.08
C LYS A 376 23.92 17.62 -21.09
N THR A 377 22.82 17.66 -20.32
CA THR A 377 21.91 18.81 -20.30
C THR A 377 22.36 19.87 -19.29
N ALA A 378 22.98 20.96 -19.77
CA ALA A 378 23.53 22.05 -18.95
C ALA A 378 22.47 22.96 -18.26
N ALA A 379 21.22 22.53 -18.18
CA ALA A 379 20.14 23.31 -17.55
C ALA A 379 20.18 23.19 -16.03
N ILE A 380 20.05 24.32 -15.32
CA ILE A 380 20.03 24.38 -13.84
C ILE A 380 18.86 23.56 -13.25
N ASN A 381 17.75 23.42 -13.99
CA ASN A 381 16.69 22.46 -13.74
C ASN A 381 16.23 21.86 -15.09
N PRO A 382 16.61 20.63 -15.46
CA PRO A 382 16.05 19.96 -16.62
C PRO A 382 14.61 19.50 -16.33
N LYS A 383 13.72 19.67 -17.31
CA LYS A 383 12.38 19.04 -17.31
C LYS A 383 12.55 17.53 -17.21
N SER A 384 11.98 16.93 -16.17
CA SER A 384 12.41 15.61 -15.71
C SER A 384 11.37 14.85 -14.88
N SER A 385 10.08 15.21 -14.98
CA SER A 385 9.02 14.24 -14.65
C SER A 385 8.84 13.25 -15.80
N LEU A 386 8.33 12.05 -15.51
CA LEU A 386 8.15 11.02 -16.52
C LEU A 386 7.07 11.41 -17.55
N GLU A 387 6.02 12.11 -17.11
CA GLU A 387 4.99 12.70 -17.99
C GLU A 387 5.57 13.77 -18.93
N GLU A 388 6.42 14.68 -18.44
CA GLU A 388 7.05 15.71 -19.29
C GLU A 388 7.88 15.08 -20.41
N ILE A 389 8.56 13.98 -20.13
CA ILE A 389 9.44 13.30 -21.08
C ILE A 389 8.63 12.53 -22.15
N ASP A 390 7.62 11.73 -21.78
CA ASP A 390 6.74 11.10 -22.78
C ASP A 390 5.93 12.16 -23.56
N GLY A 391 5.52 13.25 -22.91
CA GLY A 391 4.87 14.39 -23.57
C GLY A 391 5.74 15.00 -24.66
N MET A 392 7.06 15.10 -24.46
CA MET A 392 8.01 15.55 -25.49
C MET A 392 8.25 14.48 -26.57
N LEU A 393 8.42 13.21 -26.17
CA LEU A 393 8.65 12.08 -27.09
C LEU A 393 7.40 11.60 -27.83
N SER A 394 6.20 12.09 -27.48
CA SER A 394 4.93 11.78 -28.14
C SER A 394 4.88 12.18 -29.61
N LYS A 395 5.79 13.06 -30.04
CA LYS A 395 5.97 13.51 -31.43
C LYS A 395 6.85 12.58 -32.27
N GLU A 396 7.55 11.64 -31.64
CA GLU A 396 8.42 10.69 -32.33
C GLU A 396 7.57 9.48 -32.79
N GLU A 397 7.27 9.41 -34.09
CA GLU A 397 6.48 8.32 -34.70
C GLU A 397 7.21 6.97 -34.68
N HIS A 398 8.53 6.97 -34.43
CA HIS A 398 9.40 5.80 -34.46
C HIS A 398 10.36 5.74 -33.25
N PRO A 399 10.79 4.54 -32.84
CA PRO A 399 10.29 3.23 -33.28
C PRO A 399 8.85 2.98 -32.78
N LEU A 400 8.14 2.06 -33.44
CA LEU A 400 6.75 1.75 -33.10
C LEU A 400 6.69 0.93 -31.79
N ILE A 401 5.73 1.25 -30.92
CA ILE A 401 5.49 0.56 -29.67
C ILE A 401 3.99 0.23 -29.61
N GLU A 402 3.66 -1.06 -29.58
CA GLU A 402 2.30 -1.57 -29.48
C GLU A 402 2.08 -2.21 -28.10
N THR A 403 0.86 -2.14 -27.59
CA THR A 403 0.47 -2.87 -26.36
C THR A 403 -0.20 -4.16 -26.77
N ASP A 404 0.20 -5.27 -26.16
CA ASP A 404 -0.38 -6.59 -26.41
C ASP A 404 -1.90 -6.63 -26.18
N SER A 405 -2.62 -7.43 -26.96
CA SER A 405 -4.08 -7.54 -26.93
C SER A 405 -4.65 -8.00 -25.58
N ASP A 406 -3.89 -8.76 -24.79
CA ASP A 406 -4.29 -9.20 -23.44
C ASP A 406 -3.99 -8.14 -22.36
N HIS A 407 -3.38 -7.01 -22.75
CA HIS A 407 -2.96 -5.92 -21.86
C HIS A 407 -3.63 -4.55 -22.10
N PRO A 408 -4.91 -4.44 -22.53
CA PRO A 408 -5.46 -3.21 -23.12
C PRO A 408 -5.67 -2.02 -22.15
N LYS A 409 -5.51 -2.21 -20.83
CA LYS A 409 -5.81 -1.20 -19.78
C LYS A 409 -5.23 0.18 -20.12
N TYR A 410 -3.96 0.24 -20.50
CA TYR A 410 -3.22 1.49 -20.72
C TYR A 410 -3.28 2.03 -22.16
N LEU A 411 -4.09 1.43 -23.04
CA LEU A 411 -4.45 2.02 -24.34
C LEU A 411 -5.48 3.16 -24.17
N ILE A 412 -6.37 3.03 -23.19
CA ILE A 412 -7.47 3.97 -22.94
C ILE A 412 -7.26 4.76 -21.64
N MET A 413 -6.83 4.09 -20.56
CA MET A 413 -6.63 4.72 -19.25
C MET A 413 -5.20 5.24 -19.10
N LYS A 414 -5.05 6.42 -18.51
CA LYS A 414 -3.75 7.01 -18.12
C LYS A 414 -3.70 7.30 -16.60
N PRO A 415 -3.67 6.28 -15.74
CA PRO A 415 -3.54 6.46 -14.30
C PRO A 415 -2.07 6.75 -13.94
N TYR A 416 -1.67 8.02 -14.03
CA TYR A 416 -0.40 8.47 -13.46
C TYR A 416 -0.37 8.17 -11.96
N HIS A 417 0.80 7.76 -11.43
CA HIS A 417 0.94 7.31 -10.04
C HIS A 417 0.08 6.06 -9.75
N GLU A 418 0.12 5.15 -10.72
CA GLU A 418 -0.10 3.72 -10.55
C GLU A 418 1.12 3.02 -11.17
N ALA A 419 1.90 2.30 -10.36
CA ALA A 419 3.19 1.73 -10.78
C ALA A 419 3.14 0.91 -12.09
N GLY A 420 2.03 0.18 -12.34
CA GLY A 420 1.83 -0.53 -13.61
C GLY A 420 1.85 0.38 -14.85
N TYR A 421 1.29 1.59 -14.77
CA TYR A 421 1.30 2.58 -15.85
C TYR A 421 2.63 3.35 -15.90
N ASP A 422 3.19 3.75 -14.76
CA ASP A 422 4.44 4.50 -14.73
C ASP A 422 5.63 3.61 -15.18
N SER A 423 5.63 2.30 -14.88
CA SER A 423 6.60 1.34 -15.46
C SER A 423 6.49 1.20 -17.00
N PHE A 424 5.27 1.25 -17.54
CA PHE A 424 5.00 1.24 -18.99
C PHE A 424 5.46 2.54 -19.65
N LEU A 425 5.25 3.67 -18.97
CA LEU A 425 5.68 4.98 -19.43
C LEU A 425 7.22 5.09 -19.44
N ALA A 426 7.90 4.56 -18.43
CA ALA A 426 9.36 4.44 -18.40
C ALA A 426 9.91 3.57 -19.53
N ALA A 427 9.25 2.45 -19.85
CA ALA A 427 9.63 1.60 -20.98
C ALA A 427 9.54 2.35 -22.33
N LYS A 428 8.42 3.03 -22.59
CA LYS A 428 8.24 3.88 -23.78
C LYS A 428 9.30 4.98 -23.89
N VAL A 429 9.58 5.65 -22.77
CA VAL A 429 10.56 6.72 -22.69
C VAL A 429 11.96 6.19 -23.03
N LEU A 430 12.38 5.04 -22.48
CA LEU A 430 13.69 4.47 -22.81
C LEU A 430 13.83 4.21 -24.31
N ILE A 431 12.85 3.51 -24.91
CA ILE A 431 12.87 3.07 -26.31
C ILE A 431 13.02 4.27 -27.26
N ARG A 432 12.20 5.31 -27.09
CA ARG A 432 12.23 6.51 -27.95
C ARG A 432 13.45 7.38 -27.71
N LEU A 433 13.84 7.58 -26.45
CA LEU A 433 14.94 8.47 -26.09
C LEU A 433 16.30 7.91 -26.54
N SER A 434 16.52 6.61 -26.37
CA SER A 434 17.77 5.95 -26.76
C SER A 434 17.96 5.91 -28.29
N ALA A 435 16.91 5.56 -29.05
CA ALA A 435 16.90 5.62 -30.51
C ALA A 435 17.20 7.04 -31.01
N LYS A 436 16.58 8.07 -30.39
CA LYS A 436 16.85 9.47 -30.69
C LYS A 436 18.29 9.90 -30.40
N LEU A 437 18.80 9.59 -29.20
CA LEU A 437 20.16 9.96 -28.81
C LEU A 437 21.22 9.27 -29.68
N LYS A 438 20.99 8.03 -30.16
CA LYS A 438 21.86 7.37 -31.14
C LYS A 438 21.78 8.04 -32.51
N ALA A 439 20.59 8.41 -32.98
CA ALA A 439 20.40 9.13 -34.24
C ALA A 439 21.04 10.54 -34.23
N GLU A 440 21.11 11.19 -33.06
CA GLU A 440 21.81 12.47 -32.86
C GLU A 440 23.35 12.33 -32.75
N GLN A 441 23.86 11.13 -32.41
CA GLN A 441 25.30 10.83 -32.33
C GLN A 441 25.91 10.36 -33.66
N LEU A 442 25.08 9.91 -34.62
CA LEU A 442 25.56 9.51 -35.95
C LEU A 442 26.03 10.74 -36.76
N PRO A 443 27.25 10.70 -37.37
CA PRO A 443 27.71 11.78 -38.24
C PRO A 443 26.75 12.02 -39.40
N ARG A 444 26.28 13.26 -39.55
CA ARG A 444 25.55 13.66 -40.77
C ARG A 444 26.56 13.87 -41.90
N ASP A 445 26.58 12.95 -42.87
CA ASP A 445 27.39 13.07 -44.07
C ASP A 445 27.16 14.43 -44.75
N ARG A 446 28.19 15.29 -44.72
CA ARG A 446 28.14 16.61 -45.35
C ARG A 446 28.41 16.47 -46.85
N ALA A 447 27.36 16.58 -47.65
CA ALA A 447 27.47 16.76 -49.09
C ALA A 447 28.14 18.11 -49.44
N GLY A 448 29.47 18.10 -49.48
CA GLY A 448 30.35 18.99 -50.23
C GLY A 448 30.12 20.50 -50.17
N HIS A 449 30.89 21.20 -49.34
CA HIS A 449 31.76 22.30 -49.80
C HIS A 449 32.96 22.42 -48.84
N GLY A 450 34.14 22.71 -49.38
CA GLY A 450 35.39 22.72 -48.62
C GLY A 450 36.05 24.09 -48.53
N SER A 451 36.65 24.37 -47.38
CA SER A 451 37.71 25.36 -47.17
C SER A 451 38.44 24.96 -45.88
N ASP A 452 39.76 24.95 -45.89
CA ASP A 452 40.59 24.60 -44.73
C ASP A 452 40.41 25.58 -43.57
N TYR A 453 40.69 25.14 -42.34
CA TYR A 453 41.67 25.77 -41.43
C TYR A 453 41.80 24.99 -40.10
N ASP A 454 43.06 24.67 -39.77
CA ASP A 454 43.70 24.25 -38.50
C ASP A 454 43.03 23.29 -37.49
N ASP A 455 43.86 22.34 -37.03
CA ASP A 455 43.65 21.46 -35.87
C ASP A 455 43.89 22.23 -34.56
N HIS A 456 42.92 22.16 -33.64
CA HIS A 456 43.19 22.34 -32.23
C HIS A 456 42.34 21.40 -31.37
N GLN A 457 43.03 20.45 -30.73
CA GLN A 457 42.49 19.58 -29.68
C GLN A 457 41.81 20.40 -28.57
N LEU A 458 40.57 20.04 -28.23
CA LEU A 458 39.86 20.55 -27.04
C LEU A 458 39.33 19.38 -26.22
N SER A 459 39.65 19.38 -24.93
CA SER A 459 39.62 18.22 -24.06
C SER A 459 38.40 18.17 -23.13
N SER A 460 37.77 16.99 -23.04
CA SER A 460 37.05 16.45 -21.87
C SER A 460 36.14 17.42 -21.08
N GLU A 461 34.85 17.45 -21.41
CA GLU A 461 33.83 18.13 -20.60
C GLU A 461 32.95 17.16 -19.80
N GLY A 462 33.06 17.22 -18.47
CA GLY A 462 32.00 16.94 -17.48
C GLY A 462 31.12 15.69 -17.66
N GLU A 463 31.61 14.51 -17.30
CA GLU A 463 30.72 13.41 -16.89
C GLU A 463 30.09 13.70 -15.50
N GLY A 464 28.76 13.56 -15.42
CA GLY A 464 28.00 13.59 -14.16
C GLY A 464 27.17 12.32 -13.99
N GLY A 465 26.67 12.07 -12.78
CA GLY A 465 25.92 10.87 -12.37
C GLY A 465 26.61 10.03 -11.29
N VAL A 466 25.84 9.22 -10.58
CA VAL A 466 26.37 8.27 -9.59
C VAL A 466 26.56 6.91 -10.27
N SER A 467 27.82 6.50 -10.48
CA SER A 467 28.16 5.15 -10.93
C SER A 467 27.93 4.13 -9.81
N ILE A 468 27.38 2.97 -10.18
CA ILE A 468 27.19 1.80 -9.30
C ILE A 468 28.22 0.70 -9.62
N ARG A 469 28.97 0.80 -10.74
CA ARG A 469 30.06 -0.12 -11.08
C ARG A 469 31.11 -0.14 -9.95
N PRO A 470 31.53 -1.32 -9.44
CA PRO A 470 32.57 -1.42 -8.42
C PRO A 470 33.90 -0.76 -8.85
N LYS A 471 34.56 -0.05 -7.93
CA LYS A 471 35.88 0.55 -8.17
C LYS A 471 36.96 -0.55 -8.08
N GLU A 472 37.54 -0.96 -9.21
CA GLU A 472 38.63 -1.94 -9.23
C GLU A 472 39.96 -1.32 -8.74
N ASN A 473 40.56 -1.94 -7.72
CA ASN A 473 41.88 -1.55 -7.21
C ASN A 473 43.01 -2.20 -8.04
N THR A 474 43.28 -1.66 -9.22
CA THR A 474 44.46 -2.07 -10.01
C THR A 474 45.75 -1.57 -9.36
N ASN A 475 46.53 -2.47 -8.77
CA ASN A 475 47.90 -2.18 -8.34
C ASN A 475 48.78 -3.40 -8.65
N ILE A 476 49.51 -3.35 -9.77
CA ILE A 476 50.30 -4.47 -10.30
C ILE A 476 51.80 -4.15 -10.14
N GLY A 477 52.55 -5.07 -9.54
CA GLY A 477 54.01 -5.07 -9.47
C GLY A 477 54.60 -6.41 -9.92
N GLN A 478 55.77 -6.37 -10.56
CA GLN A 478 56.50 -7.49 -11.18
C GLN A 478 57.85 -7.72 -10.41
N ILE A 479 58.65 -8.79 -10.59
CA ILE A 479 58.80 -9.81 -11.65
C ILE A 479 58.77 -11.24 -11.05
N ASP A 480 58.52 -12.24 -11.90
CA ASP A 480 58.53 -13.69 -11.69
C ASP A 480 59.78 -14.29 -11.00
N CYS A 481 59.64 -15.52 -10.44
CA CYS A 481 60.67 -16.58 -10.50
C CYS A 481 60.18 -17.99 -10.05
N ILE A 482 59.74 -18.80 -11.02
CA ILE A 482 60.14 -20.21 -11.33
C ILE A 482 60.46 -21.21 -10.17
N GLU A 483 59.71 -22.34 -10.17
CA GLU A 483 60.00 -23.75 -9.73
C GLU A 483 60.78 -24.03 -8.42
N ASN A 484 60.32 -24.90 -7.50
CA ASN A 484 60.24 -26.36 -7.68
C ASN A 484 59.44 -27.11 -6.58
N THR A 485 59.03 -28.35 -6.86
CA THR A 485 58.49 -29.39 -5.93
C THR A 485 59.64 -30.27 -5.34
N PRO A 486 59.47 -31.39 -4.55
CA PRO A 486 58.26 -32.17 -4.17
C PRO A 486 58.29 -32.84 -2.74
N PHE A 487 57.48 -33.91 -2.54
CA PHE A 487 57.56 -34.98 -1.49
C PHE A 487 57.23 -34.62 -0.01
N ASP A 488 56.74 -35.53 0.88
CA ASP A 488 55.87 -36.72 0.71
C ASP A 488 55.38 -37.29 2.08
N ALA A 489 54.33 -38.14 2.05
CA ALA A 489 54.01 -39.28 2.97
C ALA A 489 53.93 -39.05 4.52
N GLU A 490 53.45 -39.93 5.42
CA GLU A 490 52.86 -41.31 5.45
C GLU A 490 51.97 -41.41 6.75
N ASN A 491 51.26 -42.45 7.24
CA ASN A 491 50.95 -43.85 6.86
C ASN A 491 49.53 -44.27 7.38
N LYS A 492 49.39 -45.36 8.18
CA LYS A 492 48.13 -46.06 8.53
C LYS A 492 48.32 -47.01 9.75
N PRO A 493 47.23 -47.61 10.31
CA PRO A 493 46.71 -48.95 9.93
C PRO A 493 45.17 -48.96 9.71
N GLU A 494 44.50 -49.84 8.93
CA GLU A 494 44.49 -51.32 8.82
C GLU A 494 43.81 -52.05 10.01
N ALA A 495 43.00 -53.11 9.86
CA ALA A 495 42.64 -53.98 8.71
C ALA A 495 41.19 -54.56 8.88
N LEU A 496 40.58 -55.46 8.07
CA LEU A 496 41.02 -56.24 6.88
C LEU A 496 39.85 -56.46 5.85
N SER A 497 39.35 -57.68 5.55
CA SER A 497 38.45 -57.98 4.41
C SER A 497 37.55 -59.25 4.51
N LYS A 498 36.51 -59.34 3.64
CA LYS A 498 36.04 -60.52 2.85
C LYS A 498 34.84 -60.14 1.92
N VAL A 499 34.92 -60.28 0.58
CA VAL A 499 34.61 -61.46 -0.29
C VAL A 499 33.08 -61.75 -0.43
N ALA A 500 32.45 -61.95 -1.62
CA ALA A 500 32.74 -61.66 -3.05
C ALA A 500 31.48 -62.01 -3.94
N LYS A 501 31.50 -61.68 -5.25
CA LYS A 501 30.59 -62.17 -6.35
C LYS A 501 29.10 -61.71 -6.27
N GLU A 502 28.25 -61.69 -7.32
CA GLU A 502 28.28 -61.95 -8.78
C GLU A 502 27.18 -61.02 -9.43
N ARG A 503 27.30 -60.43 -10.65
CA ARG A 503 26.87 -60.93 -11.99
C ARG A 503 25.52 -61.71 -12.00
N LYS A 504 24.57 -61.57 -12.96
CA LYS A 504 24.54 -60.91 -14.29
C LYS A 504 23.09 -60.83 -14.89
N VAL A 505 22.84 -59.82 -15.75
CA VAL A 505 22.07 -59.85 -17.04
C VAL A 505 20.52 -59.93 -17.11
N ASP A 506 20.00 -58.94 -17.87
CA ASP A 506 18.81 -58.77 -18.71
C ASP A 506 18.04 -59.98 -19.30
N LYS A 507 16.70 -59.84 -19.42
CA LYS A 507 15.91 -59.70 -20.69
C LYS A 507 14.39 -59.62 -20.37
N LEU A 508 13.42 -59.02 -21.08
CA LEU A 508 13.12 -58.46 -22.43
C LEU A 508 11.86 -59.19 -23.01
N ILE A 509 10.97 -58.47 -23.70
CA ILE A 509 9.84 -58.92 -24.59
C ILE A 509 8.45 -59.21 -23.95
N GLU A 510 7.57 -58.19 -24.02
CA GLU A 510 6.36 -58.07 -24.88
C GLU A 510 5.22 -59.16 -24.95
N ARG A 511 3.97 -58.67 -25.16
CA ARG A 511 2.70 -59.37 -25.57
C ARG A 511 1.93 -60.10 -24.44
N ALA A 512 0.59 -60.23 -24.44
CA ALA A 512 -0.44 -60.04 -25.49
C ALA A 512 -1.83 -59.59 -24.93
N ILE A 513 -2.80 -59.34 -25.81
CA ILE A 513 -4.23 -59.03 -25.53
C ILE A 513 -5.11 -60.17 -26.09
N PRO A 514 -6.22 -60.58 -25.43
CA PRO A 514 -7.50 -60.63 -26.17
C PRO A 514 -8.80 -60.36 -25.37
N SER A 515 -9.56 -59.36 -25.84
CA SER A 515 -11.02 -59.38 -26.11
C SER A 515 -12.07 -60.00 -25.15
N ALA A 516 -12.88 -59.10 -24.57
CA ALA A 516 -14.37 -59.09 -24.52
C ALA A 516 -15.23 -60.27 -24.02
N ARG A 517 -16.23 -59.93 -23.16
CA ARG A 517 -17.64 -60.40 -23.28
C ARG A 517 -18.64 -59.49 -22.57
N LYS A 518 -19.94 -59.63 -22.90
CA LYS A 518 -21.05 -58.75 -22.48
C LYS A 518 -21.98 -59.41 -21.46
N SER A 519 -22.60 -58.63 -20.56
CA SER A 519 -23.94 -58.94 -20.01
C SER A 519 -24.66 -57.71 -19.45
N LYS A 520 -26.00 -57.67 -19.60
CA LYS A 520 -26.98 -56.81 -18.89
C LYS A 520 -28.25 -57.65 -18.67
N PRO A 521 -28.95 -57.47 -17.54
CA PRO A 521 -30.37 -57.08 -17.58
C PRO A 521 -30.63 -55.88 -16.63
N LYS A 522 -31.57 -54.94 -16.83
CA LYS A 522 -32.95 -54.89 -17.38
C LYS A 522 -34.11 -55.22 -16.40
N ARG A 523 -34.54 -54.22 -15.63
CA ARG A 523 -35.94 -53.73 -15.40
C ARG A 523 -35.85 -52.45 -14.55
N ALA A 524 -36.48 -51.30 -14.80
CA ALA A 524 -37.66 -50.84 -15.58
C ALA A 524 -39.01 -50.88 -14.81
N VAL A 525 -39.91 -49.94 -15.18
CA VAL A 525 -41.17 -49.53 -14.50
C VAL A 525 -40.90 -48.70 -13.23
N LYS A 526 -41.51 -47.53 -12.97
CA LYS A 526 -42.52 -46.71 -13.70
C LYS A 526 -42.16 -45.20 -13.62
N THR A 527 -42.88 -44.34 -14.35
CA THR A 527 -42.95 -42.88 -14.15
C THR A 527 -44.41 -42.45 -14.15
N MET A 528 -44.83 -41.54 -13.26
CA MET A 528 -46.07 -40.75 -13.36
C MET A 528 -45.87 -39.39 -12.69
N GLN A 529 -46.34 -38.33 -13.34
CA GLN A 529 -46.51 -36.99 -12.75
C GLN A 529 -47.87 -36.92 -12.02
N PRO A 530 -48.14 -35.88 -11.22
CA PRO A 530 -48.68 -34.64 -11.81
C PRO A 530 -48.13 -33.33 -11.22
N ALA A 531 -48.36 -32.24 -11.97
CA ALA A 531 -48.47 -30.84 -11.55
C ALA A 531 -47.43 -30.24 -10.59
N GLU A 532 -46.67 -29.27 -11.12
CA GLU A 532 -46.22 -28.08 -10.37
C GLU A 532 -46.40 -26.84 -11.26
N GLU A 533 -46.68 -25.68 -10.66
CA GLU A 533 -47.31 -24.55 -11.34
C GLU A 533 -46.33 -23.48 -11.84
N THR A 534 -46.77 -22.66 -12.80
CA THR A 534 -45.96 -21.56 -13.35
C THR A 534 -46.12 -20.30 -12.51
N VAL A 535 -45.08 -19.92 -11.76
CA VAL A 535 -44.99 -18.60 -11.10
C VAL A 535 -43.75 -17.85 -11.56
N LYS A 536 -43.95 -16.84 -12.42
CA LYS A 536 -42.98 -15.75 -12.66
C LYS A 536 -43.48 -14.49 -11.96
N SER A 537 -42.62 -13.85 -11.19
CA SER A 537 -42.75 -12.50 -10.62
C SER A 537 -41.32 -12.01 -10.37
N MET A 538 -40.75 -10.97 -10.98
CA MET A 538 -41.22 -9.77 -11.71
C MET A 538 -41.85 -8.65 -10.85
N PHE A 539 -41.07 -7.56 -10.73
CA PHE A 539 -41.36 -6.26 -10.11
C PHE A 539 -41.46 -6.27 -8.57
N SER A 540 -40.80 -5.39 -7.81
CA SER A 540 -40.13 -4.09 -8.07
C SER A 540 -41.07 -2.97 -8.52
N HIS A 541 -41.91 -2.50 -7.59
CA HIS A 541 -42.76 -1.34 -7.81
C HIS A 541 -41.98 -0.03 -7.88
N ALA A 542 -42.17 0.71 -8.97
CA ALA A 542 -41.92 2.14 -9.05
C ALA A 542 -43.21 2.93 -8.75
N THR A 543 -43.09 4.22 -8.42
CA THR A 543 -44.23 5.14 -8.31
C THR A 543 -44.06 6.40 -9.16
N ARG A 544 -44.78 6.40 -10.29
CA ARG A 544 -45.53 7.54 -10.84
C ARG A 544 -44.84 8.92 -10.87
N PHE A 545 -44.24 9.23 -12.01
CA PHE A 545 -44.92 10.14 -12.94
C PHE A 545 -44.60 9.73 -14.38
N ASP A 546 -45.64 9.46 -15.18
CA ASP A 546 -45.54 9.02 -16.57
C ASP A 546 -46.71 9.63 -17.35
N SER A 547 -46.44 10.23 -18.51
CA SER A 547 -47.40 10.91 -19.39
C SER A 547 -46.75 11.32 -20.73
N LEU A 548 -46.76 10.36 -21.67
CA LEU A 548 -47.15 10.52 -23.10
C LEU A 548 -46.75 11.78 -23.89
N VAL A 549 -46.13 11.58 -25.07
CA VAL A 549 -46.73 11.81 -26.42
C VAL A 549 -46.08 10.83 -27.42
N ASP A 550 -46.82 10.38 -28.45
CA ASP A 550 -46.48 9.32 -29.41
C ASP A 550 -45.76 9.77 -30.71
N LEU A 551 -45.05 8.80 -31.35
CA LEU A 551 -44.95 8.38 -32.80
C LEU A 551 -45.17 9.38 -33.98
N PRO A 552 -44.71 9.12 -35.23
CA PRO A 552 -44.19 7.88 -35.89
C PRO A 552 -42.70 8.00 -36.36
N VAL A 553 -41.96 6.98 -36.83
CA VAL A 553 -42.10 5.91 -37.86
C VAL A 553 -42.03 6.39 -39.32
N ASP A 554 -40.91 6.04 -39.98
CA ASP A 554 -40.70 5.69 -41.40
C ASP A 554 -39.20 5.31 -41.53
N ASP A 555 -38.68 4.61 -42.55
CA ASP A 555 -38.91 3.27 -43.13
C ASP A 555 -37.66 2.98 -44.02
N ASP A 556 -37.53 1.79 -44.62
CA ASP A 556 -36.28 1.26 -45.22
C ASP A 556 -35.56 2.09 -46.32
N GLN A 557 -34.22 1.92 -46.41
CA GLN A 557 -33.63 1.51 -47.70
C GLN A 557 -32.24 0.84 -47.62
N ASP A 558 -32.16 -0.32 -48.29
CA ASP A 558 -30.98 -1.16 -48.54
C ASP A 558 -30.37 -0.81 -49.91
N VAL A 559 -29.04 -0.62 -50.03
CA VAL A 559 -28.34 -0.62 -51.33
C VAL A 559 -26.97 -1.31 -51.19
N ARG A 560 -26.69 -2.24 -52.10
CA ARG A 560 -25.40 -2.93 -52.26
C ARG A 560 -24.62 -2.38 -53.46
N HIS A 561 -23.40 -2.93 -53.66
CA HIS A 561 -22.60 -2.85 -54.89
C HIS A 561 -21.87 -1.49 -55.11
N ASP A 562 -20.69 -1.45 -55.73
CA ASP A 562 -19.85 -2.53 -56.29
C ASP A 562 -18.35 -2.21 -56.20
N ALA A 563 -17.49 -3.19 -56.53
CA ALA A 563 -16.06 -2.97 -56.71
C ALA A 563 -15.73 -2.50 -58.13
N ALA A 564 -14.85 -1.51 -58.27
CA ALA A 564 -14.29 -1.09 -59.56
C ALA A 564 -12.80 -0.73 -59.42
N ASP A 565 -11.97 -1.34 -60.26
CA ASP A 565 -10.56 -1.02 -60.46
C ASP A 565 -10.42 0.07 -61.54
N LEU A 566 -9.59 1.09 -61.31
CA LEU A 566 -9.08 1.97 -62.37
C LEU A 566 -7.79 2.68 -61.95
N THR A 567 -6.74 2.50 -62.75
CA THR A 567 -5.44 3.16 -62.61
C THR A 567 -5.43 4.60 -63.16
N ALA A 568 -4.77 5.53 -62.48
CA ALA A 568 -4.32 6.80 -63.07
C ALA A 568 -3.03 7.31 -62.40
N ASP A 569 -2.00 7.57 -63.20
CA ASP A 569 -0.76 8.22 -62.75
C ASP A 569 -0.94 9.71 -62.51
N SER A 570 -0.33 10.23 -61.43
CA SER A 570 0.04 11.65 -61.33
C SER A 570 1.33 11.81 -60.54
N GLN A 571 2.46 11.91 -61.25
CA GLN A 571 3.76 12.16 -60.63
C GLN A 571 3.88 13.61 -60.17
N SER A 572 4.06 13.82 -58.85
CA SER A 572 4.65 15.05 -58.33
C SER A 572 5.61 14.72 -57.19
N THR A 573 6.91 14.81 -57.47
CA THR A 573 7.98 14.47 -56.52
C THR A 573 8.07 15.47 -55.36
N SER A 574 7.46 15.15 -54.22
CA SER A 574 7.79 15.77 -52.93
C SER A 574 8.75 14.85 -52.16
N GLN A 575 10.05 15.12 -52.28
CA GLN A 575 11.14 14.31 -51.73
C GLN A 575 11.23 14.44 -50.20
N ARG A 576 10.34 13.74 -49.47
CA ARG A 576 10.44 13.62 -48.00
C ARG A 576 11.73 12.89 -47.63
N CYS A 577 12.58 13.52 -46.83
CA CYS A 577 13.81 12.91 -46.33
C CYS A 577 13.50 11.66 -45.48
N SER A 578 13.85 10.48 -45.99
CA SER A 578 13.82 9.24 -45.23
C SER A 578 14.98 9.22 -44.22
N HIS A 579 14.71 9.64 -42.98
CA HIS A 579 15.59 9.25 -41.88
C HIS A 579 15.49 7.72 -41.69
N PRO A 580 16.61 7.02 -41.43
CA PRO A 580 16.59 5.58 -41.21
C PRO A 580 15.74 5.25 -39.97
N ARG A 581 14.98 4.15 -40.04
CA ARG A 581 14.14 3.66 -38.93
C ARG A 581 15.02 3.12 -37.81
N SER A 582 15.53 3.99 -36.95
CA SER A 582 16.33 3.57 -35.80
C SER A 582 15.45 2.86 -34.77
N LEU A 583 15.73 1.59 -34.56
CA LEU A 583 15.40 0.90 -33.31
C LEU A 583 16.28 1.44 -32.16
N MET A 584 16.01 0.99 -30.94
CA MET A 584 16.90 1.21 -29.81
C MET A 584 18.25 0.50 -30.05
N PRO A 585 19.40 1.08 -29.65
CA PRO A 585 20.69 0.38 -29.73
C PRO A 585 20.68 -0.91 -28.92
N PRO A 586 21.20 -2.05 -29.44
CA PRO A 586 21.39 -3.28 -28.66
C PRO A 586 22.17 -3.01 -27.37
N PHE A 587 21.94 -3.77 -26.30
CA PHE A 587 22.60 -3.54 -25.01
C PHE A 587 24.11 -3.83 -25.03
N GLU A 588 24.59 -4.47 -26.10
CA GLU A 588 25.97 -4.76 -26.42
C GLU A 588 26.69 -3.60 -27.16
N ASP A 589 25.99 -2.50 -27.48
CA ASP A 589 26.54 -1.32 -28.16
C ASP A 589 27.20 -0.34 -27.17
N ASP A 590 28.42 0.13 -27.47
CA ASP A 590 29.22 1.13 -26.73
C ASP A 590 28.44 2.37 -26.25
N PHE A 591 27.33 2.72 -26.93
CA PHE A 591 26.35 3.71 -26.49
C PHE A 591 26.00 3.52 -25.00
N TRP A 592 25.78 2.30 -24.55
CA TRP A 592 25.31 2.01 -23.19
C TRP A 592 26.39 2.16 -22.10
N ASP A 593 27.69 2.16 -22.42
CA ASP A 593 28.73 2.47 -21.42
C ASP A 593 28.58 3.88 -20.82
N ASN A 594 27.94 4.78 -21.56
CA ASN A 594 27.61 6.12 -21.08
C ASN A 594 26.46 6.14 -20.06
N PHE A 595 25.53 5.17 -20.11
CA PHE A 595 24.22 5.24 -19.44
C PHE A 595 23.94 4.10 -18.45
N ALA A 596 24.36 2.87 -18.77
CA ALA A 596 24.10 1.69 -17.96
C ALA A 596 24.88 1.74 -16.64
N ASN A 597 24.22 1.31 -15.56
CA ASN A 597 24.76 1.25 -14.20
C ASN A 597 25.15 2.63 -13.62
N LYS A 598 24.52 3.71 -14.12
CA LYS A 598 24.58 5.07 -13.59
C LYS A 598 23.16 5.56 -13.26
N LEU A 599 22.93 6.12 -12.06
CA LEU A 599 21.62 6.64 -11.64
C LEU A 599 21.66 8.16 -11.37
N ARG A 600 20.50 8.83 -11.48
CA ARG A 600 20.33 10.25 -11.14
C ARG A 600 19.84 10.41 -9.69
N VAL A 601 20.70 10.92 -8.81
CA VAL A 601 20.39 11.07 -7.37
C VAL A 601 20.22 12.55 -6.98
N PHE A 602 19.02 12.93 -6.53
CA PHE A 602 18.57 14.34 -6.48
C PHE A 602 18.92 15.11 -5.19
N GLY A 603 20.14 15.68 -5.14
CA GLY A 603 20.57 16.58 -4.05
C GLY A 603 21.82 16.12 -3.28
N THR A 604 22.51 15.12 -3.81
CA THR A 604 23.84 14.72 -3.36
C THR A 604 24.92 15.52 -4.07
N VAL A 605 26.12 15.64 -3.49
CA VAL A 605 27.33 16.00 -4.25
C VAL A 605 27.69 14.83 -5.17
N GLU A 606 27.87 15.11 -6.46
CA GLU A 606 28.36 14.12 -7.43
C GLU A 606 29.89 14.00 -7.30
N GLU A 607 30.42 12.78 -7.12
CA GLU A 607 31.87 12.55 -7.05
C GLU A 607 32.53 12.90 -8.39
N ARG A 608 33.32 13.98 -8.41
CA ARG A 608 34.29 14.18 -9.51
C ARG A 608 35.38 13.14 -9.40
N SER A 609 35.67 12.45 -10.51
CA SER A 609 36.71 11.41 -10.56
C SER A 609 38.07 11.96 -10.11
N ALA A 610 38.74 11.26 -9.19
CA ALA A 610 39.89 11.76 -8.44
C ALA A 610 41.22 11.68 -9.23
N LYS A 611 41.28 12.25 -10.44
CA LYS A 611 42.50 12.36 -11.25
C LYS A 611 42.99 13.79 -11.53
N ASP A 612 42.12 14.81 -11.45
CA ASP A 612 42.49 16.21 -11.73
C ASP A 612 42.85 16.99 -10.46
N SER A 613 44.14 17.01 -10.10
CA SER A 613 44.65 17.72 -8.92
C SER A 613 45.94 18.53 -9.17
N SER A 614 46.13 19.04 -10.40
CA SER A 614 47.31 19.83 -10.82
C SER A 614 47.04 21.34 -10.98
N VAL A 615 46.32 21.96 -10.04
CA VAL A 615 46.23 23.44 -9.94
C VAL A 615 46.78 23.89 -8.58
N CYS A 616 47.83 24.72 -8.59
CA CYS A 616 48.52 25.12 -7.37
C CYS A 616 47.74 26.16 -6.53
N TRP A 617 48.01 26.17 -5.23
CA TRP A 617 47.27 26.97 -4.23
C TRP A 617 47.23 28.48 -4.56
N SER A 618 48.33 29.05 -5.07
CA SER A 618 48.43 30.48 -5.37
C SER A 618 47.50 30.92 -6.52
N CYS A 619 47.30 30.08 -7.54
CA CYS A 619 46.36 30.39 -8.63
C CYS A 619 44.91 30.40 -8.15
N ARG A 620 44.58 29.62 -7.11
CA ARG A 620 43.23 29.52 -6.55
C ARG A 620 42.80 30.78 -5.79
N GLU A 621 43.73 31.51 -5.18
CA GLU A 621 43.42 32.78 -4.50
C GLU A 621 43.19 33.96 -5.46
N THR A 622 43.86 33.99 -6.62
CA THR A 622 43.81 35.16 -7.51
C THR A 622 42.43 35.38 -8.14
N ILE A 623 41.71 34.29 -8.45
CA ILE A 623 40.36 34.34 -9.03
C ILE A 623 39.31 34.79 -7.99
N SER A 624 39.51 34.43 -6.72
CA SER A 624 38.53 34.63 -5.63
C SER A 624 38.29 36.10 -5.23
N ARG A 625 39.02 37.06 -5.80
CA ARG A 625 38.92 38.49 -5.45
C ARG A 625 38.16 39.37 -6.45
N ARG A 626 37.53 38.81 -7.50
CA ARG A 626 36.76 39.59 -8.49
C ARG A 626 35.44 38.97 -8.95
N GLN A 627 34.52 38.69 -8.02
CA GLN A 627 33.05 38.80 -8.26
C GLN A 627 32.26 38.62 -6.96
N ASN A 628 32.03 39.72 -6.24
CA ASN A 628 31.07 39.82 -5.13
C ASN A 628 30.26 41.11 -5.34
N SER A 629 28.92 41.02 -5.42
CA SER A 629 27.87 42.07 -5.35
C SER A 629 26.84 42.09 -6.50
N SER A 630 25.95 41.10 -6.54
CA SER A 630 24.54 41.24 -7.00
C SER A 630 23.80 39.93 -6.68
N ALA A 631 22.86 39.90 -5.73
CA ALA A 631 21.47 40.38 -5.85
C ALA A 631 20.55 39.44 -6.67
N SER A 632 20.54 38.15 -6.32
CA SER A 632 19.60 37.15 -6.87
C SER A 632 18.17 37.40 -6.37
N ALA A 633 17.21 37.54 -7.30
CA ALA A 633 15.80 37.73 -6.98
C ALA A 633 15.04 36.39 -6.83
N SER A 634 14.10 36.33 -5.89
CA SER A 634 13.19 35.18 -5.74
C SER A 634 12.04 35.26 -6.74
N ALA A 635 12.14 34.51 -7.85
CA ALA A 635 10.96 33.96 -8.53
C ALA A 635 10.72 32.56 -7.91
N VAL A 636 9.63 32.31 -7.19
CA VAL A 636 8.25 32.19 -7.69
C VAL A 636 8.16 31.07 -8.73
N ALA A 637 7.80 29.88 -8.26
CA ALA A 637 7.21 28.86 -9.10
C ALA A 637 5.71 29.16 -9.23
N GLU A 638 5.23 29.32 -10.47
CA GLU A 638 3.79 29.40 -10.74
C GLU A 638 3.18 27.99 -10.85
N PRO A 639 1.93 27.79 -10.40
CA PRO A 639 1.24 26.53 -10.59
C PRO A 639 0.75 26.36 -12.03
N SER A 640 0.88 25.15 -12.57
CA SER A 640 0.20 24.75 -13.81
C SER A 640 -1.32 24.80 -13.60
N SER A 641 -2.03 25.49 -14.50
CA SER A 641 -3.46 25.74 -14.38
C SER A 641 -4.30 24.69 -15.11
N ILE A 642 -5.43 24.33 -14.50
CA ILE A 642 -6.52 23.62 -15.17
C ILE A 642 -7.04 24.52 -16.31
N VAL A 643 -7.30 23.95 -17.48
CA VAL A 643 -7.81 24.68 -18.65
C VAL A 643 -9.26 25.13 -18.42
N SER A 644 -9.40 26.30 -17.79
CA SER A 644 -10.58 27.15 -17.93
C SER A 644 -10.34 28.15 -19.06
N GLN A 645 -11.33 28.38 -19.90
CA GLN A 645 -11.20 29.24 -21.08
C GLN A 645 -11.10 30.71 -20.67
N ILE A 646 -9.89 31.28 -20.73
CA ILE A 646 -9.63 32.71 -20.55
C ILE A 646 -8.99 33.23 -21.84
N PRO A 647 -9.55 34.28 -22.49
CA PRO A 647 -8.98 34.83 -23.73
C PRO A 647 -7.61 35.49 -23.48
N PRO A 648 -6.73 35.54 -24.51
CA PRO A 648 -5.37 36.05 -24.35
C PRO A 648 -5.36 37.54 -23.97
N VAL A 649 -4.58 37.89 -22.96
CA VAL A 649 -4.42 39.27 -22.49
C VAL A 649 -3.61 40.07 -23.52
N THR A 650 -4.28 41.00 -24.21
CA THR A 650 -3.65 41.99 -25.08
C THR A 650 -2.74 42.95 -24.31
N GLN A 651 -1.77 43.52 -25.01
CA GLN A 651 -0.69 44.34 -24.45
C GLN A 651 -1.17 45.59 -23.68
N ALA A 652 -0.35 46.00 -22.71
CA ALA A 652 -0.27 47.37 -22.17
C ALA A 652 -1.58 48.04 -21.69
N ALA A 653 -2.13 47.56 -20.57
CA ALA A 653 -3.08 48.35 -19.78
C ALA A 653 -2.38 49.49 -19.00
N ALA A 654 -3.10 50.57 -18.75
CA ALA A 654 -2.65 51.77 -18.02
C ALA A 654 -2.11 51.47 -16.60
N PRO A 655 -1.26 52.37 -16.01
CA PRO A 655 -0.75 52.20 -14.65
C PRO A 655 -1.88 51.94 -13.65
N GLN A 656 -1.79 50.79 -12.98
CA GLN A 656 -2.83 50.32 -12.07
C GLN A 656 -2.91 51.22 -10.82
N PRO A 657 -4.12 51.57 -10.35
CA PRO A 657 -4.26 52.38 -9.15
C PRO A 657 -3.68 51.65 -7.93
N ALA A 658 -2.89 52.35 -7.12
CA ALA A 658 -2.29 51.76 -5.94
C ALA A 658 -3.34 51.48 -4.86
N HIS A 659 -3.11 50.43 -4.08
CA HIS A 659 -4.00 50.00 -3.01
C HIS A 659 -3.23 49.69 -1.72
N ALA A 660 -3.82 50.08 -0.59
CA ALA A 660 -3.35 49.69 0.74
C ALA A 660 -3.59 48.20 0.97
N LEU A 661 -2.53 47.40 1.03
CA LEU A 661 -2.61 45.96 1.30
C LEU A 661 -2.66 45.70 2.81
N LYS A 662 -3.70 44.98 3.24
CA LYS A 662 -3.90 44.52 4.62
C LYS A 662 -3.96 43.00 4.68
N ALA A 663 -3.45 42.44 5.78
CA ALA A 663 -3.82 41.10 6.22
C ALA A 663 -5.00 41.21 7.19
N GLY A 664 -5.89 40.24 7.17
CA GLY A 664 -6.95 40.04 8.15
C GLY A 664 -7.01 38.59 8.62
N VAL A 665 -7.62 38.34 9.78
CA VAL A 665 -7.64 37.00 10.40
C VAL A 665 -9.05 36.61 10.78
N VAL A 666 -9.56 35.56 10.14
CA VAL A 666 -10.82 34.90 10.52
C VAL A 666 -10.47 33.83 11.56
N LEU A 667 -10.36 34.25 12.82
CA LEU A 667 -10.16 33.35 13.95
C LEU A 667 -11.49 32.69 14.33
N SER A 668 -11.47 31.36 14.43
CA SER A 668 -12.67 30.54 14.59
C SER A 668 -12.54 29.50 15.72
N ARG A 669 -13.57 29.38 16.57
CA ARG A 669 -13.74 28.25 17.50
C ARG A 669 -14.73 27.27 16.86
N PRO A 670 -14.31 26.07 16.42
CA PRO A 670 -15.19 25.12 15.70
C PRO A 670 -16.32 24.57 16.59
N PRO A 671 -17.32 23.84 16.05
CA PRO A 671 -18.33 23.18 16.87
C PRO A 671 -17.67 22.17 17.81
N MET A 672 -18.01 22.24 19.09
CA MET A 672 -17.49 21.35 20.13
C MET A 672 -18.39 20.14 20.38
N ILE A 673 -19.65 20.21 19.94
CA ILE A 673 -20.60 19.10 19.99
C ILE A 673 -21.24 18.87 18.61
N THR A 674 -21.73 17.66 18.38
CA THR A 674 -22.53 17.31 17.20
C THR A 674 -23.75 18.22 17.05
N ARG A 675 -24.21 18.45 15.82
CA ARG A 675 -25.53 19.09 15.59
C ARG A 675 -26.66 18.22 16.16
N ASP A 676 -27.79 18.84 16.44
CA ASP A 676 -29.02 18.08 16.70
C ASP A 676 -29.45 17.27 15.44
N LEU A 677 -30.15 16.15 15.70
CA LEU A 677 -30.74 15.31 14.67
C LEU A 677 -32.10 15.87 14.25
N THR A 678 -32.39 15.83 12.95
CA THR A 678 -33.73 16.13 12.43
C THR A 678 -34.73 15.07 12.89
N SER A 679 -36.03 15.42 12.91
CA SER A 679 -37.11 14.47 13.25
C SER A 679 -37.08 13.20 12.40
N PHE A 680 -36.79 13.34 11.10
CA PHE A 680 -36.64 12.21 10.19
C PHE A 680 -35.44 11.31 10.55
N GLU A 681 -34.27 11.88 10.87
CA GLU A 681 -33.09 11.09 11.27
C GLU A 681 -33.31 10.33 12.57
N LYS A 682 -33.96 10.96 13.57
CA LYS A 682 -34.35 10.30 14.82
C LYS A 682 -35.22 9.06 14.58
N ALA A 683 -36.28 9.23 13.78
CA ALA A 683 -37.19 8.15 13.42
C ALA A 683 -36.48 7.07 12.58
N TYR A 684 -35.70 7.46 11.57
CA TYR A 684 -34.96 6.55 10.69
C TYR A 684 -33.96 5.70 11.46
N PHE A 685 -33.13 6.29 12.32
CA PHE A 685 -32.18 5.51 13.12
C PHE A 685 -32.89 4.57 14.10
N PHE A 686 -34.00 4.98 14.71
CA PHE A 686 -34.77 4.10 15.59
C PHE A 686 -35.40 2.92 14.84
N TYR A 687 -36.00 3.17 13.67
CA TYR A 687 -36.52 2.13 12.77
C TYR A 687 -35.44 1.13 12.36
N GLN A 688 -34.27 1.62 11.93
CA GLN A 688 -33.14 0.77 11.54
C GLN A 688 -32.60 -0.07 12.71
N LYS A 689 -32.59 0.45 13.95
CA LYS A 689 -32.21 -0.33 15.15
C LYS A 689 -33.18 -1.50 15.39
N ARG A 690 -34.49 -1.30 15.27
CA ARG A 690 -35.49 -2.38 15.42
C ARG A 690 -35.47 -3.37 14.26
N LEU A 691 -35.26 -2.91 13.03
CA LEU A 691 -35.06 -3.79 11.88
C LEU A 691 -33.79 -4.65 12.07
N ASN A 692 -32.71 -4.07 12.60
CA ASN A 692 -31.50 -4.82 12.95
C ASN A 692 -31.75 -5.86 14.05
N GLU A 693 -32.55 -5.57 15.08
CA GLU A 693 -32.96 -6.53 16.13
C GLU A 693 -33.72 -7.76 15.54
N ARG A 694 -34.39 -7.61 14.39
CA ARG A 694 -35.04 -8.71 13.65
C ARG A 694 -34.09 -9.56 12.81
N LEU A 695 -32.98 -8.98 12.35
CA LEU A 695 -32.04 -9.59 11.39
C LEU A 695 -30.75 -10.09 12.04
N ALA A 696 -30.38 -9.54 13.19
CA ALA A 696 -29.19 -9.93 13.94
C ALA A 696 -29.35 -11.29 14.64
N LEU A 697 -28.22 -11.96 14.88
CA LEU A 697 -28.19 -13.18 15.69
C LEU A 697 -28.56 -12.86 17.16
N PRO A 698 -29.34 -13.72 17.85
CA PRO A 698 -29.72 -13.50 19.24
C PRO A 698 -28.52 -13.26 20.17
N PHE A 699 -28.62 -12.24 21.03
CA PHE A 699 -27.54 -11.85 21.95
C PHE A 699 -27.11 -13.01 22.88
N THR A 700 -25.88 -13.48 22.69
CA THR A 700 -25.33 -14.63 23.42
C THR A 700 -24.86 -14.24 24.83
N ARG A 701 -25.82 -14.03 25.76
CA ARG A 701 -25.56 -13.64 27.17
C ARG A 701 -24.36 -14.34 27.82
N TYR A 702 -24.22 -15.66 27.63
CA TYR A 702 -23.16 -16.47 28.23
C TYR A 702 -21.74 -16.17 27.73
N PHE A 703 -21.58 -15.46 26.61
CA PHE A 703 -20.27 -15.00 26.12
C PHE A 703 -19.73 -13.83 26.96
N TYR A 704 -20.63 -12.97 27.45
CA TYR A 704 -20.29 -11.76 28.21
C TYR A 704 -20.47 -11.95 29.73
N TYR A 705 -21.48 -12.71 30.15
CA TYR A 705 -21.87 -12.89 31.56
C TYR A 705 -21.77 -14.36 31.98
N LYS A 706 -20.85 -14.66 32.91
CA LYS A 706 -20.71 -16.00 33.49
C LYS A 706 -21.93 -16.32 34.36
N LYS A 707 -22.47 -17.53 34.23
CA LYS A 707 -23.68 -17.97 34.94
C LYS A 707 -23.51 -17.80 36.46
N GLY A 708 -24.38 -17.02 37.08
CA GLY A 708 -24.46 -16.87 38.54
C GLY A 708 -23.54 -15.80 39.16
N THR A 709 -22.87 -14.95 38.37
CA THR A 709 -22.25 -13.73 38.93
C THR A 709 -23.31 -12.64 39.18
N PRO A 710 -23.04 -11.62 40.03
CA PRO A 710 -23.98 -10.52 40.25
C PRO A 710 -24.42 -9.82 38.96
N GLN A 711 -23.52 -9.69 37.98
CA GLN A 711 -23.81 -9.10 36.67
C GLN A 711 -24.81 -9.95 35.85
N ASP A 712 -24.73 -11.29 35.94
CA ASP A 712 -25.70 -12.20 35.30
C ASP A 712 -27.06 -12.21 36.01
N LEU A 713 -27.13 -11.79 37.28
CA LEU A 713 -28.38 -11.60 38.03
C LEU A 713 -29.02 -10.25 37.71
N ASP A 714 -28.25 -9.15 37.78
CA ASP A 714 -28.71 -7.81 37.41
C ASP A 714 -29.20 -7.77 35.96
N TRP A 715 -28.42 -8.33 35.03
CA TRP A 715 -28.80 -8.39 33.62
C TRP A 715 -30.12 -9.14 33.39
N LYS A 716 -30.35 -10.27 34.07
CA LYS A 716 -31.64 -11.00 33.98
C LYS A 716 -32.81 -10.21 34.55
N ARG A 717 -32.58 -9.38 35.58
CA ARG A 717 -33.60 -8.49 36.15
C ARG A 717 -33.96 -7.39 35.16
N LYS A 718 -32.98 -6.61 34.70
CA LYS A 718 -33.18 -5.52 33.72
C LYS A 718 -33.75 -6.00 32.39
N PHE A 719 -33.37 -7.21 31.94
CA PHE A 719 -33.94 -7.84 30.74
C PHE A 719 -35.45 -8.14 30.86
N LYS A 720 -35.99 -8.46 32.06
CA LYS A 720 -37.43 -8.65 32.25
C LYS A 720 -38.22 -7.36 32.02
N GLU A 721 -37.66 -6.20 32.34
CA GLU A 721 -38.29 -4.90 32.10
C GLU A 721 -38.23 -4.51 30.61
N ARG A 722 -37.08 -4.70 29.96
CA ARG A 722 -36.87 -4.27 28.56
C ARG A 722 -37.35 -5.25 27.49
N GLN A 723 -37.44 -6.55 27.78
CA GLN A 723 -37.76 -7.65 26.85
C GLN A 723 -36.79 -7.87 25.66
N THR A 724 -35.93 -6.91 25.34
CA THR A 724 -34.83 -6.99 24.36
C THR A 724 -33.46 -6.88 25.04
N PRO A 725 -32.36 -7.41 24.44
CA PRO A 725 -30.99 -7.08 24.84
C PRO A 725 -30.59 -5.63 24.56
N ALA A 726 -31.25 -4.94 23.63
CA ALA A 726 -31.02 -3.52 23.37
C ALA A 726 -31.54 -2.64 24.53
N ARG A 727 -31.06 -1.40 24.60
CA ARG A 727 -31.34 -0.45 25.70
C ARG A 727 -32.15 0.77 25.26
N ASP A 728 -32.22 1.00 23.95
CA ASP A 728 -32.53 2.27 23.31
C ASP A 728 -33.57 2.14 22.17
N ILE A 729 -34.23 0.97 22.06
CA ILE A 729 -35.30 0.68 21.07
C ILE A 729 -36.70 0.56 21.71
N GLY A 730 -36.83 0.99 22.97
CA GLY A 730 -38.01 0.77 23.81
C GLY A 730 -38.24 -0.72 24.13
N VAL A 731 -39.47 -1.06 24.53
CA VAL A 731 -39.89 -2.45 24.69
C VAL A 731 -40.27 -3.00 23.30
N TYR A 732 -39.54 -4.00 22.83
CA TYR A 732 -39.77 -4.67 21.55
C TYR A 732 -39.22 -6.11 21.62
N ASN A 733 -39.82 -7.04 20.88
CA ASN A 733 -39.35 -8.43 20.82
C ASN A 733 -39.63 -9.03 19.43
N ALA A 734 -38.58 -9.10 18.61
CA ALA A 734 -38.61 -9.62 17.23
C ALA A 734 -39.10 -11.07 17.10
N TYR A 735 -38.97 -11.88 18.15
CA TYR A 735 -39.33 -13.31 18.15
C TYR A 735 -40.74 -13.57 18.71
N SER A 736 -41.45 -12.52 19.13
CA SER A 736 -42.83 -12.61 19.61
C SER A 736 -43.83 -12.67 18.46
N LYS A 737 -45.10 -13.05 18.75
CA LYS A 737 -46.22 -12.94 17.79
C LYS A 737 -46.51 -11.49 17.37
N GLU A 738 -46.01 -10.51 18.13
CA GLU A 738 -46.15 -9.07 17.91
C GLU A 738 -44.86 -8.46 17.33
N GLY A 739 -43.88 -9.29 16.93
CA GLY A 739 -42.61 -8.84 16.32
C GLY A 739 -42.77 -8.11 14.98
N TRP A 740 -43.97 -8.13 14.38
CA TRP A 740 -44.35 -7.28 13.23
C TRP A 740 -44.60 -5.81 13.61
N HIS A 741 -44.77 -5.51 14.90
CA HIS A 741 -45.04 -4.16 15.42
C HIS A 741 -43.73 -3.44 15.79
N ASP A 742 -42.82 -3.35 14.82
CA ASP A 742 -41.52 -2.68 14.97
C ASP A 742 -41.55 -1.18 14.65
N GLU A 743 -42.45 -0.73 13.77
CA GLU A 743 -42.66 0.70 13.50
C GLU A 743 -43.16 1.50 14.73
N LEU A 744 -42.86 2.80 14.75
CA LEU A 744 -43.38 3.75 15.75
C LEU A 744 -44.54 4.56 15.17
N LEU A 745 -45.53 4.87 16.01
CA LEU A 745 -46.60 5.80 15.68
C LEU A 745 -46.07 7.25 15.63
N MET A 746 -46.70 8.08 14.80
CA MET A 746 -46.41 9.52 14.75
C MET A 746 -46.61 10.18 16.12
N GLY A 747 -45.60 10.90 16.59
CA GLY A 747 -45.58 11.49 17.93
C GLY A 747 -45.09 10.57 19.05
N ALA A 748 -44.66 9.34 18.74
CA ALA A 748 -43.93 8.51 19.69
C ALA A 748 -42.64 9.20 20.16
N SER A 749 -42.30 8.99 21.43
CA SER A 749 -41.21 9.65 22.14
C SER A 749 -39.92 8.83 22.19
N GLU A 750 -39.99 7.57 21.80
CA GLU A 750 -38.92 6.58 21.98
C GLU A 750 -37.77 6.77 20.98
N SER A 751 -38.05 7.40 19.84
CA SER A 751 -37.04 7.89 18.89
C SER A 751 -36.30 9.15 19.38
N GLU A 752 -36.74 9.82 20.46
CA GLU A 752 -36.07 11.03 20.94
C GLU A 752 -34.77 10.69 21.70
N PRO A 753 -33.64 11.37 21.40
CA PRO A 753 -32.35 11.12 22.06
C PRO A 753 -32.40 11.25 23.58
N GLU A 754 -33.26 12.13 24.11
CA GLU A 754 -33.43 12.33 25.55
C GLU A 754 -33.93 11.07 26.25
N LYS A 755 -34.92 10.37 25.67
CA LYS A 755 -35.41 9.09 26.20
C LYS A 755 -34.43 7.93 25.99
N GLN A 756 -33.65 7.95 24.91
CA GLN A 756 -32.59 6.96 24.70
C GLN A 756 -31.47 7.13 25.75
N VAL A 757 -31.08 8.37 26.07
CA VAL A 757 -30.14 8.66 27.17
C VAL A 757 -30.73 8.29 28.53
N GLU A 758 -31.99 8.60 28.81
CA GLU A 758 -32.68 8.20 30.04
C GLU A 758 -32.70 6.67 30.24
N ALA A 759 -33.05 5.91 29.19
CA ALA A 759 -33.07 4.45 29.24
C ALA A 759 -31.65 3.84 29.40
N LEU A 760 -30.63 4.43 28.77
CA LEU A 760 -29.23 4.04 28.93
C LEU A 760 -28.72 4.31 30.35
N LEU A 761 -29.07 5.46 30.95
CA LEU A 761 -28.73 5.79 32.34
C LEU A 761 -29.41 4.83 33.31
N LYS A 762 -30.71 4.54 33.15
CA LYS A 762 -31.45 3.58 33.99
C LYS A 762 -30.85 2.16 33.92
N ASP A 763 -30.34 1.72 32.77
CA ASP A 763 -29.67 0.41 32.67
C ASP A 763 -28.25 0.43 33.25
N ALA A 764 -27.61 1.61 33.32
CA ALA A 764 -26.28 1.79 33.91
C ALA A 764 -26.28 1.85 35.45
N GLU A 765 -27.40 2.24 36.08
CA GLU A 765 -27.54 2.25 37.54
C GLU A 765 -27.27 0.85 38.14
N VAL A 766 -26.22 0.74 38.96
CA VAL A 766 -25.82 -0.51 39.60
C VAL A 766 -26.55 -0.63 40.93
N SER A 767 -27.55 -1.53 41.01
CA SER A 767 -28.06 -1.96 42.32
C SER A 767 -27.16 -3.07 42.88
N SER A 768 -26.70 -2.89 44.11
CA SER A 768 -25.91 -3.86 44.87
C SER A 768 -26.75 -5.08 45.29
N VAL A 769 -26.81 -6.10 44.43
CA VAL A 769 -27.51 -7.36 44.76
C VAL A 769 -26.63 -8.22 45.66
N GLY A 770 -26.93 -8.21 46.96
CA GLY A 770 -26.31 -9.08 47.98
C GLY A 770 -27.36 -9.63 48.93
N GLY A 771 -27.75 -10.90 48.73
CA GLY A 771 -28.83 -11.54 49.48
C GLY A 771 -30.22 -11.40 48.82
N ASP A 772 -31.16 -12.18 49.32
CA ASP A 772 -32.58 -12.13 48.93
C ASP A 772 -33.35 -11.04 49.71
N GLU A 773 -34.56 -10.74 49.23
CA GLU A 773 -35.52 -9.73 49.73
C GLU A 773 -35.16 -8.25 49.50
N VAL A 774 -36.19 -7.40 49.60
CA VAL A 774 -36.19 -6.02 49.08
C VAL A 774 -35.72 -5.04 50.15
N ALA A 775 -34.42 -4.75 50.15
CA ALA A 775 -33.87 -3.59 50.87
C ALA A 775 -33.74 -2.39 49.91
N ASP A 776 -34.38 -1.27 50.26
CA ASP A 776 -34.40 -0.02 49.47
C ASP A 776 -33.09 0.79 49.62
N HIS A 777 -31.97 0.12 49.30
CA HIS A 777 -30.65 0.74 49.30
C HIS A 777 -30.48 1.58 48.04
N LYS A 778 -30.35 2.90 48.24
CA LYS A 778 -30.12 3.91 47.19
C LYS A 778 -29.19 3.38 46.09
N ALA A 779 -29.73 3.24 44.88
CA ALA A 779 -28.90 3.08 43.70
C ALA A 779 -27.99 4.31 43.55
N GLU A 780 -26.73 4.10 43.19
CA GLU A 780 -25.87 5.21 42.76
C GLU A 780 -26.39 5.69 41.40
N VAL A 781 -27.08 6.84 41.43
CA VAL A 781 -27.67 7.47 40.24
C VAL A 781 -26.53 7.82 39.27
N ALA A 782 -26.59 7.26 38.06
CA ALA A 782 -25.58 7.51 37.04
C ALA A 782 -25.49 9.00 36.71
N GLU A 783 -24.27 9.54 36.65
CA GLU A 783 -24.04 10.97 36.39
C GLU A 783 -24.64 11.36 35.03
N LYS A 784 -25.55 12.34 35.04
CA LYS A 784 -26.25 12.77 33.83
C LYS A 784 -25.32 13.65 32.97
N PRO A 785 -25.27 13.44 31.64
CA PRO A 785 -24.49 14.31 30.75
C PRO A 785 -24.84 15.80 30.91
N VAL A 786 -23.80 16.64 30.87
CA VAL A 786 -23.92 18.11 30.93
C VAL A 786 -24.85 18.62 29.81
N PRO A 787 -25.78 19.56 30.09
CA PRO A 787 -26.74 20.04 29.09
C PRO A 787 -26.05 20.70 27.88
N ARG A 788 -26.63 20.47 26.69
CA ARG A 788 -26.15 20.99 25.40
C ARG A 788 -26.24 22.52 25.25
N ILE A 789 -27.00 23.18 26.14
CA ILE A 789 -27.20 24.63 26.22
C ILE A 789 -26.57 25.10 27.54
N THR A 790 -25.60 26.00 27.45
CA THR A 790 -24.82 26.44 28.62
C THR A 790 -25.48 27.59 29.38
N GLU A 791 -24.87 28.02 30.48
CA GLU A 791 -25.25 29.26 31.17
C GLU A 791 -24.94 30.50 30.31
N ALA A 792 -23.88 30.48 29.51
CA ALA A 792 -23.55 31.56 28.57
C ALA A 792 -24.52 31.64 27.39
N ASP A 793 -25.11 30.51 26.96
CA ASP A 793 -26.24 30.52 26.02
C ASP A 793 -27.48 31.18 26.62
N LYS A 794 -27.85 30.83 27.86
CA LYS A 794 -28.99 31.42 28.57
C LYS A 794 -28.81 32.91 28.89
N ALA A 795 -27.57 33.32 29.17
CA ALA A 795 -27.22 34.72 29.44
C ALA A 795 -27.01 35.55 28.16
N GLY A 796 -26.87 34.92 26.98
CA GLY A 796 -26.54 35.61 25.73
C GLY A 796 -25.14 36.22 25.71
N ASP A 797 -24.16 35.62 26.42
CA ASP A 797 -22.82 36.20 26.56
C ASP A 797 -21.98 36.06 25.27
N GLU A 798 -22.08 37.06 24.41
CA GLU A 798 -21.29 37.22 23.19
C GLU A 798 -19.77 37.31 23.42
N LYS A 799 -19.26 37.38 24.66
CA LYS A 799 -17.81 37.30 24.94
C LYS A 799 -17.36 35.91 25.37
N SER A 800 -18.28 35.02 25.74
CA SER A 800 -17.94 33.65 26.14
C SER A 800 -17.68 32.74 24.94
N LEU A 801 -16.56 32.03 24.98
CA LEU A 801 -16.28 30.90 24.08
C LEU A 801 -17.11 29.65 24.41
N ASN A 802 -17.73 29.59 25.58
CA ASN A 802 -18.58 28.50 26.06
C ASN A 802 -20.07 28.71 25.72
N ARG A 803 -20.36 29.39 24.60
CA ARG A 803 -21.69 29.67 24.06
C ARG A 803 -21.84 28.98 22.69
N LEU A 804 -23.05 28.55 22.30
CA LEU A 804 -23.36 27.92 21.01
C LEU A 804 -22.37 26.81 20.61
N PHE A 805 -22.20 25.78 21.45
CA PHE A 805 -21.25 24.68 21.15
C PHE A 805 -21.54 23.92 19.83
N GLN A 806 -22.77 23.99 19.30
CA GLN A 806 -23.14 23.40 18.00
C GLN A 806 -22.64 24.21 16.78
N ARG A 807 -22.17 25.45 16.98
CA ARG A 807 -21.80 26.39 15.92
C ARG A 807 -20.39 26.92 16.08
N THR A 808 -19.81 27.31 14.96
CA THR A 808 -18.53 28.01 14.88
C THR A 808 -18.73 29.44 15.31
N LEU A 809 -18.00 29.85 16.35
CA LEU A 809 -17.91 31.26 16.75
C LEU A 809 -16.68 31.88 16.11
N TYR A 810 -16.80 33.11 15.61
CA TYR A 810 -15.69 33.89 15.07
C TYR A 810 -15.42 35.13 15.90
N LEU A 811 -14.15 35.48 16.06
CA LEU A 811 -13.73 36.69 16.76
C LEU A 811 -13.93 37.93 15.87
N LEU A 812 -14.86 38.80 16.27
CA LEU A 812 -14.99 40.14 15.72
C LEU A 812 -14.48 41.17 16.73
N VAL A 813 -13.85 42.22 16.22
CA VAL A 813 -13.33 43.34 17.01
C VAL A 813 -13.92 44.65 16.50
N LYS A 814 -14.10 45.59 17.43
CA LYS A 814 -14.59 46.93 17.14
C LYS A 814 -13.40 47.86 16.95
N GLY A 815 -13.18 48.29 15.71
CA GLY A 815 -12.11 49.21 15.36
C GLY A 815 -12.36 50.65 15.85
N PRO A 816 -11.36 51.54 15.78
CA PRO A 816 -11.48 52.93 16.25
C PRO A 816 -12.57 53.74 15.51
N GLU A 817 -12.95 53.34 14.29
CA GLU A 817 -14.11 53.89 13.56
C GLU A 817 -15.48 53.43 14.12
N GLY A 818 -15.50 52.66 15.21
CA GLY A 818 -16.70 52.08 15.82
C GLY A 818 -17.31 50.89 15.06
N ARG A 819 -16.69 50.47 13.95
CA ARG A 819 -17.17 49.38 13.07
C ARG A 819 -16.69 48.01 13.56
N TRP A 820 -17.58 47.01 13.49
CA TRP A 820 -17.25 45.60 13.72
C TRP A 820 -16.66 44.97 12.46
N MET A 821 -15.47 44.37 12.59
CA MET A 821 -14.75 43.67 11.52
C MET A 821 -13.91 42.52 12.10
N PHE A 822 -13.37 41.67 11.24
CA PHE A 822 -12.31 40.74 11.65
C PHE A 822 -10.99 41.50 11.94
N PRO A 823 -10.17 41.05 12.92
CA PRO A 823 -8.86 41.61 13.19
C PRO A 823 -8.02 41.75 11.92
N SER A 824 -7.52 42.95 11.65
CA SER A 824 -6.76 43.24 10.42
C SER A 824 -5.78 44.41 10.62
N SER A 825 -4.68 44.38 9.87
CA SER A 825 -3.61 45.39 9.92
C SER A 825 -2.86 45.47 8.59
N GLY A 826 -2.05 46.52 8.42
CA GLY A 826 -1.20 46.69 7.25
C GLY A 826 -0.07 45.66 7.19
N LEU A 827 0.37 45.34 5.97
CA LEU A 827 1.54 44.48 5.72
C LEU A 827 2.86 45.25 5.83
N SER A 828 3.84 44.65 6.52
CA SER A 828 5.21 45.17 6.62
C SER A 828 6.03 44.78 5.38
N LYS A 829 7.04 45.60 5.00
CA LYS A 829 7.83 45.44 3.75
C LYS A 829 8.63 44.12 3.59
N LYS A 830 8.61 43.21 4.57
CA LYS A 830 9.31 41.91 4.55
C LYS A 830 8.47 40.76 5.15
N GLU A 831 7.15 40.91 5.21
CA GLU A 831 6.27 40.04 6.00
C GLU A 831 5.29 39.25 5.13
N SER A 832 5.08 37.96 5.44
CA SER A 832 4.11 37.10 4.75
C SER A 832 2.69 37.31 5.29
N LEU A 833 1.66 36.93 4.51
CA LEU A 833 0.27 36.94 4.99
C LEU A 833 0.08 36.06 6.24
N HIS A 834 0.79 34.94 6.34
CA HIS A 834 0.76 34.04 7.50
C HIS A 834 1.34 34.72 8.75
N SER A 835 2.58 35.22 8.65
CA SER A 835 3.28 35.88 9.76
C SER A 835 2.55 37.15 10.21
N ALA A 836 1.98 37.90 9.27
CA ALA A 836 1.12 39.03 9.57
C ALA A 836 -0.15 38.61 10.33
N ALA A 837 -0.75 37.46 10.02
CA ALA A 837 -1.91 36.96 10.74
C ALA A 837 -1.56 36.59 12.20
N GLU A 838 -0.45 35.89 12.43
CA GLU A 838 0.05 35.57 13.78
C GLU A 838 0.30 36.85 14.59
N ARG A 839 1.03 37.82 14.00
CA ARG A 839 1.26 39.14 14.60
C ARG A 839 -0.07 39.86 14.91
N ILE A 840 -1.01 39.86 13.97
CA ILE A 840 -2.30 40.55 14.15
C ILE A 840 -3.09 39.95 15.31
N LEU A 841 -3.09 38.62 15.50
CA LEU A 841 -3.76 38.00 16.64
C LEU A 841 -3.16 38.47 17.97
N VAL A 842 -1.83 38.42 18.11
CA VAL A 842 -1.14 38.88 19.32
C VAL A 842 -1.35 40.39 19.57
N GLN A 843 -1.28 41.22 18.51
CA GLN A 843 -1.46 42.68 18.62
C GLN A 843 -2.91 43.13 18.84
N SER A 844 -3.91 42.30 18.50
CA SER A 844 -5.34 42.64 18.64
C SER A 844 -5.98 42.09 19.91
N ALA A 845 -5.66 40.85 20.26
CA ALA A 845 -6.36 40.05 21.25
C ALA A 845 -5.43 39.34 22.25
N GLY A 846 -4.14 39.69 22.25
CA GLY A 846 -3.15 39.23 23.22
C GLY A 846 -2.64 37.81 22.99
N ILE A 847 -1.66 37.41 23.80
CA ILE A 847 -0.95 36.13 23.67
C ILE A 847 -1.67 34.96 24.39
N ASN A 848 -2.68 35.26 25.22
CA ASN A 848 -3.41 34.28 26.03
C ASN A 848 -4.50 33.50 25.25
N MET A 849 -4.23 33.23 23.97
CA MET A 849 -5.04 32.38 23.10
C MET A 849 -4.14 31.35 22.42
N ASN A 850 -4.37 30.06 22.68
CA ASN A 850 -3.73 28.99 21.92
C ASN A 850 -4.40 28.93 20.54
N THR A 851 -3.73 29.51 19.54
CA THR A 851 -4.26 29.66 18.17
C THR A 851 -3.34 29.03 17.14
N TRP A 852 -3.93 28.62 16.02
CA TRP A 852 -3.23 28.03 14.89
C TRP A 852 -3.73 28.67 13.58
N VAL A 853 -2.82 29.31 12.83
CA VAL A 853 -3.08 29.78 11.47
C VAL A 853 -2.95 28.58 10.52
N VAL A 854 -4.02 28.28 9.78
CA VAL A 854 -4.21 26.97 9.13
C VAL A 854 -3.25 26.75 7.95
N GLY A 855 -2.75 27.81 7.32
CA GLY A 855 -1.81 27.73 6.20
C GLY A 855 -1.54 29.06 5.52
N ASN A 856 -0.79 29.02 4.42
CA ASN A 856 -0.28 30.21 3.71
C ASN A 856 -1.28 30.86 2.73
N ILE A 857 -2.45 30.25 2.51
CA ILE A 857 -3.43 30.68 1.50
C ILE A 857 -4.54 31.50 2.17
N PRO A 858 -4.86 32.72 1.70
CA PRO A 858 -6.02 33.46 2.18
C PRO A 858 -7.32 32.80 1.69
N ILE A 859 -8.29 32.65 2.58
CA ILE A 859 -9.59 32.02 2.29
C ILE A 859 -10.59 32.96 1.60
N GLY A 860 -10.23 34.23 1.43
CA GLY A 860 -11.01 35.23 0.71
C GLY A 860 -10.45 36.63 0.91
N HIS A 861 -11.16 37.65 0.39
CA HIS A 861 -10.69 39.02 0.42
C HIS A 861 -11.83 40.05 0.45
N HIS A 862 -11.54 41.25 0.97
CA HIS A 862 -12.40 42.43 0.87
C HIS A 862 -11.67 43.54 0.10
N ASN A 863 -12.41 44.30 -0.72
CA ASN A 863 -11.89 45.42 -1.52
C ASN A 863 -12.76 46.65 -1.25
N PHE A 864 -12.20 47.65 -0.57
CA PHE A 864 -12.88 48.88 -0.20
C PHE A 864 -12.22 50.07 -0.90
N LYS A 865 -12.98 50.74 -1.79
CA LYS A 865 -12.53 51.97 -2.44
C LYS A 865 -12.72 53.16 -1.50
N PHE A 866 -11.69 54.00 -1.36
CA PHE A 866 -11.79 55.19 -0.54
C PHE A 866 -12.66 56.25 -1.25
N PRO A 867 -13.40 57.12 -0.52
CA PRO A 867 -14.16 58.21 -1.13
C PRO A 867 -13.28 59.24 -1.84
N GLN A 868 -12.02 59.38 -1.42
CA GLN A 868 -10.96 60.19 -2.03
C GLN A 868 -9.63 59.41 -1.89
N PRO A 869 -8.69 59.51 -2.85
CA PRO A 869 -7.37 58.88 -2.72
C PRO A 869 -6.60 59.39 -1.49
N VAL A 870 -5.84 58.51 -0.85
CA VAL A 870 -5.07 58.83 0.37
C VAL A 870 -3.58 58.75 0.06
N PHE A 871 -2.85 59.86 0.19
CA PHE A 871 -1.41 59.88 -0.06
C PHE A 871 -0.62 59.16 1.04
N ASN A 872 -0.03 58.00 0.71
CA ASN A 872 0.74 57.21 1.65
C ASN A 872 2.19 57.71 1.75
N LYS A 873 2.47 58.52 2.78
CA LYS A 873 3.79 59.12 3.06
C LYS A 873 4.96 58.13 3.14
N VAL A 874 4.72 56.84 3.39
CA VAL A 874 5.75 55.79 3.53
C VAL A 874 6.03 55.05 2.22
N LYS A 875 5.12 55.17 1.24
CA LYS A 875 5.25 54.60 -0.12
C LYS A 875 5.51 55.66 -1.19
N GLY A 876 5.09 56.91 -0.97
CA GLY A 876 5.19 58.00 -1.95
C GLY A 876 4.11 57.95 -3.05
N VAL A 877 2.98 57.30 -2.80
CA VAL A 877 1.93 57.03 -3.81
C VAL A 877 0.54 57.29 -3.20
N GLU A 878 -0.39 57.77 -4.03
CA GLU A 878 -1.81 57.87 -3.69
C GLU A 878 -2.50 56.50 -3.76
N GLU A 879 -3.03 56.03 -2.63
CA GLU A 879 -3.78 54.77 -2.56
C GLU A 879 -5.27 55.06 -2.75
N VAL A 880 -5.90 54.41 -3.74
CA VAL A 880 -7.30 54.65 -4.17
C VAL A 880 -8.30 53.79 -3.38
N GLY A 881 -7.79 52.85 -2.58
CA GLY A 881 -8.58 51.98 -1.70
C GLY A 881 -7.71 50.96 -0.99
N GLU A 882 -8.32 50.10 -0.20
CA GLU A 882 -7.66 49.00 0.49
C GLU A 882 -8.11 47.62 -0.02
N LYS A 883 -7.20 46.65 0.07
CA LYS A 883 -7.43 45.24 -0.22
C LYS A 883 -6.98 44.42 0.99
N THR A 884 -7.94 43.79 1.65
CA THR A 884 -7.71 42.98 2.86
C THR A 884 -7.83 41.51 2.50
N PHE A 885 -6.77 40.72 2.70
CA PHE A 885 -6.75 39.28 2.47
C PHE A 885 -6.91 38.54 3.81
N PHE A 886 -7.86 37.60 3.88
CA PHE A 886 -8.22 36.95 5.14
C PHE A 886 -7.59 35.57 5.29
N MET A 887 -6.79 35.40 6.33
CA MET A 887 -6.20 34.13 6.73
C MET A 887 -7.13 33.37 7.66
N LYS A 888 -7.22 32.05 7.51
CA LYS A 888 -7.99 31.19 8.41
C LYS A 888 -7.18 30.85 9.65
N ALA A 889 -7.73 31.12 10.83
CA ALA A 889 -7.15 30.68 12.09
C ALA A 889 -8.16 29.92 12.94
N ARG A 890 -7.67 29.03 13.79
CA ARG A 890 -8.45 28.32 14.81
C ARG A 890 -7.96 28.71 16.20
N ILE A 891 -8.88 28.74 17.17
CA ILE A 891 -8.56 28.78 18.60
C ILE A 891 -8.84 27.39 19.21
N MET A 892 -7.93 26.92 20.06
CA MET A 892 -8.04 25.65 20.77
C MET A 892 -8.27 25.84 22.27
N ALA A 893 -7.72 26.92 22.85
CA ALA A 893 -7.89 27.29 24.26
C ALA A 893 -7.57 28.78 24.48
N GLY A 894 -7.90 29.31 25.66
CA GLY A 894 -7.65 30.71 26.03
C GLY A 894 -8.79 31.66 25.66
N GLN A 895 -8.55 32.97 25.72
CA GLN A 895 -9.55 34.02 25.49
C GLN A 895 -8.90 35.32 25.00
N ALA A 896 -9.61 36.07 24.17
CA ALA A 896 -9.17 37.38 23.69
C ALA A 896 -9.09 38.40 24.83
N ASN A 897 -7.97 39.12 24.90
CA ASN A 897 -7.74 40.22 25.84
C ASN A 897 -7.33 41.49 25.07
N LEU A 898 -8.07 42.57 25.25
CA LEU A 898 -7.84 43.85 24.58
C LEU A 898 -7.06 44.88 25.44
N ALA A 899 -6.71 44.55 26.69
CA ALA A 899 -6.11 45.49 27.65
C ALA A 899 -4.78 46.12 27.17
N GLU A 900 -3.98 45.39 26.40
CA GLU A 900 -2.68 45.82 25.87
C GLU A 900 -2.66 45.89 24.32
N ASN A 901 -3.83 46.05 23.69
CA ASN A 901 -3.92 45.98 22.23
C ASN A 901 -3.23 47.15 21.52
N GLN A 902 -2.52 46.84 20.44
CA GLN A 902 -1.69 47.80 19.69
C GLN A 902 -2.41 48.40 18.47
N LEU A 903 -3.70 48.08 18.28
CA LEU A 903 -4.49 48.44 17.09
C LEU A 903 -5.64 49.42 17.38
N GLY A 904 -5.77 49.92 18.61
CA GLY A 904 -6.81 50.88 18.99
C GLY A 904 -8.22 50.29 19.01
N LEU A 905 -8.34 49.00 19.33
CA LEU A 905 -9.60 48.26 19.39
C LEU A 905 -10.32 48.56 20.71
N SER A 906 -11.62 48.84 20.64
CA SER A 906 -12.41 49.22 21.83
C SER A 906 -13.17 48.06 22.48
N ASP A 907 -13.51 47.02 21.70
CA ASP A 907 -14.34 45.90 22.17
C ASP A 907 -14.19 44.66 21.27
N PHE A 908 -14.58 43.48 21.77
CA PHE A 908 -14.56 42.22 21.04
C PHE A 908 -15.79 41.35 21.32
N LYS A 909 -16.14 40.47 20.38
CA LYS A 909 -17.23 39.49 20.47
C LYS A 909 -16.91 38.19 19.73
N TRP A 910 -17.51 37.10 20.18
CA TRP A 910 -17.50 35.77 19.57
C TRP A 910 -18.91 35.45 19.04
N LEU A 911 -19.08 35.52 17.72
CA LEU A 911 -20.39 35.50 17.05
C LEU A 911 -20.52 34.34 16.05
N SER A 912 -21.73 33.79 15.90
CA SER A 912 -22.06 32.82 14.84
C SER A 912 -22.21 33.49 13.46
N LYS A 913 -22.24 32.69 12.39
CA LYS A 913 -22.44 33.19 11.01
C LYS A 913 -23.71 34.08 10.89
N GLU A 914 -24.80 33.70 11.53
CA GLU A 914 -26.10 34.41 11.52
C GLU A 914 -26.16 35.64 12.45
N GLU A 915 -25.22 35.76 13.38
CA GLU A 915 -25.05 36.94 14.23
C GLU A 915 -24.15 37.98 13.54
N ILE A 916 -23.13 37.52 12.80
CA ILE A 916 -22.20 38.37 12.03
C ILE A 916 -22.94 39.16 10.94
N GLU A 917 -23.89 38.53 10.23
CA GLU A 917 -24.75 39.19 9.24
C GLU A 917 -25.44 40.45 9.78
N LYS A 918 -25.80 40.45 11.06
CA LYS A 918 -26.47 41.57 11.75
C LYS A 918 -25.49 42.58 12.35
N ALA A 919 -24.24 42.18 12.56
CA ALA A 919 -23.21 42.99 13.22
C ALA A 919 -22.33 43.80 12.26
N VAL A 920 -22.15 43.35 11.01
CA VAL A 920 -21.24 43.98 10.03
C VAL A 920 -22.00 44.66 8.87
N PRO A 921 -21.42 45.67 8.19
CA PRO A 921 -22.08 46.31 7.05
C PRO A 921 -22.32 45.34 5.88
N GLN A 922 -23.46 45.46 5.18
CA GLN A 922 -23.86 44.53 4.11
C GLN A 922 -22.80 44.31 3.01
N ARG A 923 -22.02 45.34 2.65
CA ARG A 923 -20.92 45.23 1.67
C ARG A 923 -19.69 44.47 2.19
N TYR A 924 -19.48 44.46 3.50
CA TYR A 924 -18.47 43.62 4.15
C TYR A 924 -19.01 42.18 4.24
N TRP A 925 -20.24 42.01 4.71
CA TRP A 925 -20.93 40.72 4.76
C TRP A 925 -20.89 39.97 3.44
N SER A 926 -21.25 40.61 2.33
CA SER A 926 -21.24 40.01 0.99
C SER A 926 -19.87 39.55 0.50
N SER A 927 -18.77 39.97 1.13
CA SER A 927 -17.41 39.51 0.83
C SER A 927 -16.84 38.49 1.83
N VAL A 928 -17.49 38.30 2.98
CA VAL A 928 -17.00 37.40 4.04
C VAL A 928 -17.89 36.20 4.31
N ARG A 929 -19.20 36.27 4.04
CA ARG A 929 -20.18 35.21 4.34
C ARG A 929 -19.78 33.83 3.79
N ASP A 930 -19.14 33.80 2.61
CA ASP A 930 -18.78 32.59 1.88
C ASP A 930 -17.45 31.98 2.38
N MET A 931 -16.71 32.70 3.24
CA MET A 931 -15.56 32.19 3.99
C MET A 931 -15.95 31.47 5.30
N LEU A 932 -17.19 31.67 5.77
CA LEU A 932 -17.70 31.19 7.05
C LEU A 932 -18.51 29.91 6.84
N SER A 933 -18.34 28.92 7.71
CA SER A 933 -19.08 27.67 7.65
C SER A 933 -20.48 27.81 8.25
N ASP A 934 -21.45 27.09 7.69
CA ASP A 934 -22.86 27.13 8.14
C ASP A 934 -23.07 26.44 9.50
N ARG A 935 -22.10 25.64 9.92
CA ARG A 935 -21.92 25.15 11.29
C ARG A 935 -20.49 25.40 11.70
#